data_AF-A0A419WH29-F1
#
_entry.id   AF-A0A419WH29-F1
#
_cell.length_a   1.000
_cell.length_b   1.000
_cell.length_c   1.000
_cell.angle_alpha   90.00
_cell.angle_beta   90.00
_cell.angle_gamma   90.00
#
_symmetry.space_group_name_H-M   'P 1'
#
loop_
_entity.id
_entity.type
_entity.pdbx_description
1 polymer ?
#
loop_
_entity_poly.entity_id
_entity_poly.type
_entity_poly.pdbx_seq_one_letter_code
_entity_poly.pdbx_strand_id
1 'polypeptide(L)'
;MLILMVGMGTNDAVKGQISAEQSEQLMVKFDKDLSTSLFDNDTRHPAYLPEEGRSELINGGELEITVSNGFYEEDLDPISIGALRYKDGSENELLYQAGGVWRVTDQTTTLISEPDIRYYEETNAEGKEVGRIDLSVTDMDGNVGNGEHTVQYKNSSSADLERVMDQVGFVRHVEITVEDPPHRDAWVDFLKSEFDATEVGTCPRQPDTNVICEDGDSITVMATIDLENSFASQVGITPTVYGGLYADSITGQHGAPFTVTGYENHDTTDNVSKDLFVVDDDFELNSGADIEGTPVVNDSITAASGHPSISPIGYAANLERGAAPSEYEYINTTENGSTAVFWLTGEENALIANMSQSVETVQPVTAKLENKALPYLEDHEDVDPIPGRGSTIDAGLYYGDELDVDEIDTSNGDVHIGIDKRGYIDISDIEITGGNQTFVYTNTDDRLTVGNIDIQPDDRAGAFWVYGTERAEVTVDDEYEGVVYAPGSEMTIEDNADITGAIVGGETKLGDDATINFDRSLRTDVPIPPENRNISVKDTKTRPPLDVTFVLDRSGSMGDIYDSGTVTGNVWQDAPLRTRRGTEALLDPRANHSIEVQYCNNGRCGYRTTIEPGNSMYVVHDRTWTTEVRVANESCDRCEVTTFEVVDGNDPTGLRGDATRDFIGLMNESNDDRAGVYEFNDRGYELHSLSDDLEAVRQSVDVTGSGYTDISAGMELALDEYRGPTSTRDRVMVVLSDGENNPRRGGSEAADQHTKRQADRAADLGVTVYTIGLGEDNIDKELLRDITTDEGEFHMIDNAEELEEIFEGIANDVIEEEADVTFEAAMEPQIDGSSNEYVLNVDEHHVTIED
;
A
#
# COMPACT_ATOMS: atom_id res chain seq x y z
N MET A 1 -24.92 24.99 87.15
CA MET A 1 -26.22 25.06 86.45
C MET A 1 -26.01 25.94 85.24
N LEU A 2 -25.56 25.33 84.14
CA LEU A 2 -25.32 25.95 82.85
C LEU A 2 -25.83 24.91 81.85
N ILE A 3 -27.04 25.12 81.34
CA ILE A 3 -27.74 24.20 80.43
C ILE A 3 -28.09 25.02 79.19
N LEU A 4 -27.61 24.52 78.04
CA LEU A 4 -27.99 24.77 76.64
C LEU A 4 -28.14 26.22 76.14
N MET A 5 -27.16 26.68 75.36
CA MET A 5 -27.32 27.68 74.28
C MET A 5 -26.39 27.36 73.10
N VAL A 6 -26.44 26.13 72.60
CA VAL A 6 -25.95 25.75 71.25
C VAL A 6 -27.00 24.77 70.72
N GLY A 7 -27.93 25.25 69.91
CA GLY A 7 -29.07 24.44 69.46
C GLY A 7 -30.21 25.20 68.77
N MET A 8 -30.17 26.54 68.71
CA MET A 8 -31.15 27.31 67.92
C MET A 8 -30.69 27.52 66.47
N GLY A 9 -29.43 27.92 66.22
CA GLY A 9 -28.94 28.15 64.85
C GLY A 9 -28.87 26.90 63.96
N THR A 10 -28.61 25.72 64.54
CA THR A 10 -28.59 24.45 63.79
C THR A 10 -30.00 23.90 63.54
N ASN A 11 -30.99 24.26 64.36
CA ASN A 11 -32.37 23.80 64.19
C ASN A 11 -33.10 24.65 63.16
N ASP A 12 -32.82 25.95 63.08
CA ASP A 12 -33.40 26.83 62.06
C ASP A 12 -32.80 26.57 60.67
N ALA A 13 -31.48 26.28 60.58
CA ALA A 13 -30.86 25.86 59.33
C ALA A 13 -31.39 24.50 58.82
N VAL A 14 -31.54 23.51 59.72
CA VAL A 14 -32.12 22.20 59.36
C VAL A 14 -33.60 22.32 58.98
N LYS A 15 -34.37 23.18 59.66
CA LYS A 15 -35.77 23.45 59.27
C LYS A 15 -35.89 24.16 57.93
N GLY A 16 -35.01 25.12 57.64
CA GLY A 16 -34.95 25.79 56.34
C GLY A 16 -34.64 24.83 55.21
N GLN A 17 -33.67 23.92 55.42
CA GLN A 17 -33.32 22.88 54.45
C GLN A 17 -34.47 21.88 54.22
N ILE A 18 -35.12 21.42 55.28
CA ILE A 18 -36.31 20.55 55.17
C ILE A 18 -37.46 21.26 54.44
N SER A 19 -37.68 22.56 54.70
CA SER A 19 -38.69 23.37 53.98
C SER A 19 -38.37 23.47 52.50
N ALA A 20 -37.10 23.71 52.14
CA ALA A 20 -36.67 23.78 50.75
C ALA A 20 -36.88 22.45 50.02
N GLU A 21 -36.43 21.33 50.59
CA GLU A 21 -36.63 19.99 50.01
C GLU A 21 -38.11 19.63 49.86
N GLN A 22 -38.97 20.05 50.79
CA GLN A 22 -40.42 19.85 50.71
C GLN A 22 -41.06 20.69 49.60
N SER A 23 -40.65 21.95 49.47
CA SER A 23 -41.12 22.85 48.41
C SER A 23 -40.71 22.34 47.02
N GLU A 24 -39.52 21.75 46.89
CA GLU A 24 -39.07 21.14 45.64
C GLU A 24 -39.89 19.92 45.24
N GLN A 25 -40.08 18.98 46.18
CA GLN A 25 -40.92 17.81 45.94
C GLN A 25 -42.36 18.20 45.59
N LEU A 26 -42.84 19.31 46.14
CA LEU A 26 -44.14 19.86 45.79
C LEU A 26 -44.17 20.34 44.33
N MET A 27 -43.17 21.10 43.90
CA MET A 27 -43.14 21.64 42.54
C MET A 27 -42.90 20.55 41.49
N VAL A 28 -42.04 19.58 41.77
CA VAL A 28 -41.85 18.38 40.91
C VAL A 28 -43.14 17.57 40.82
N LYS A 29 -43.89 17.45 41.92
CA LYS A 29 -45.19 16.78 41.89
C LYS A 29 -46.23 17.60 41.11
N PHE A 30 -46.21 18.92 41.24
CA PHE A 30 -47.08 19.82 40.50
C PHE A 30 -46.86 19.66 38.99
N ASP A 31 -45.61 19.67 38.54
CA ASP A 31 -45.24 19.38 37.16
C ASP A 31 -45.78 18.01 36.69
N LYS A 32 -45.50 16.94 37.44
CA LYS A 32 -45.98 15.59 37.12
C LYS A 32 -47.51 15.49 37.06
N ASP A 33 -48.21 16.20 37.95
CA ASP A 33 -49.66 16.25 37.97
C ASP A 33 -50.19 17.02 36.74
N LEU A 34 -49.47 18.04 36.23
CA LEU A 34 -49.78 18.72 34.98
C LEU A 34 -49.60 17.78 33.77
N SER A 35 -48.43 17.17 33.60
CA SER A 35 -48.14 16.29 32.46
C SER A 35 -49.06 15.07 32.37
N THR A 36 -49.58 14.58 33.50
CA THR A 36 -50.51 13.43 33.55
C THR A 36 -51.99 13.77 33.52
N SER A 37 -52.38 15.04 33.74
CA SER A 37 -53.80 15.44 33.80
C SER A 37 -54.30 16.10 32.51
N LEU A 38 -53.39 16.44 31.60
CA LEU A 38 -53.62 17.34 30.47
C LEU A 38 -53.65 16.62 29.10
N PHE A 39 -54.33 15.47 28.99
CA PHE A 39 -54.40 14.71 27.73
C PHE A 39 -55.36 15.27 26.66
N ASP A 40 -56.06 16.39 26.93
CA ASP A 40 -57.04 16.98 26.02
C ASP A 40 -56.57 18.37 25.60
N ASN A 41 -56.14 18.49 24.33
CA ASN A 41 -55.58 19.71 23.78
C ASN A 41 -56.58 20.88 23.96
N ASP A 42 -56.09 22.04 24.39
CA ASP A 42 -56.86 23.29 24.46
C ASP A 42 -57.88 23.40 25.63
N THR A 43 -57.79 22.53 26.65
CA THR A 43 -58.66 22.59 27.83
C THR A 43 -57.93 23.13 29.06
N ARG A 44 -58.43 24.22 29.65
CA ARG A 44 -57.90 24.76 30.92
C ARG A 44 -58.20 23.83 32.08
N HIS A 45 -57.17 23.42 32.82
CA HIS A 45 -57.32 22.58 34.01
C HIS A 45 -56.91 23.33 35.29
N PRO A 46 -57.59 23.07 36.42
CA PRO A 46 -57.22 23.63 37.70
C PRO A 46 -56.00 22.90 38.28
N ALA A 47 -54.94 23.64 38.58
CA ALA A 47 -53.77 23.14 39.29
C ALA A 47 -53.72 23.77 40.70
N TYR A 48 -53.34 22.99 41.71
CA TYR A 48 -53.40 23.39 43.12
C TYR A 48 -52.00 23.48 43.73
N LEU A 49 -51.69 24.64 44.31
CA LEU A 49 -50.52 24.86 45.17
C LEU A 49 -50.98 25.14 46.62
N PRO A 50 -50.19 24.80 47.65
CA PRO A 50 -50.56 25.02 49.05
C PRO A 50 -50.72 26.49 49.41
N GLU A 51 -51.66 26.80 50.32
CA GLU A 51 -51.91 28.17 50.81
C GLU A 51 -50.77 28.77 51.67
N GLU A 52 -49.77 27.97 52.06
CA GLU A 52 -48.69 28.40 52.97
C GLU A 52 -47.58 29.23 52.28
N GLY A 53 -47.62 29.36 50.93
CA GLY A 53 -46.66 30.14 50.13
C GLY A 53 -47.29 31.26 49.30
N ARG A 54 -46.45 32.02 48.58
CA ARG A 54 -46.86 33.06 47.62
C ARG A 54 -46.51 32.63 46.20
N SER A 55 -47.50 32.60 45.32
CA SER A 55 -47.33 32.29 43.90
C SER A 55 -47.54 33.54 43.05
N GLU A 56 -46.78 33.68 41.96
CA GLU A 56 -46.90 34.74 40.96
C GLU A 56 -46.77 34.12 39.56
N LEU A 57 -47.66 34.50 38.63
CA LEU A 57 -47.51 34.17 37.22
C LEU A 57 -46.69 35.26 36.54
N ILE A 58 -45.72 34.85 35.75
CA ILE A 58 -44.90 35.72 34.92
C ILE A 58 -45.22 35.34 33.47
N ASN A 59 -45.94 36.22 32.79
CA ASN A 59 -46.17 36.10 31.36
C ASN A 59 -44.92 36.64 30.65
N GLY A 60 -43.94 35.76 30.44
CA GLY A 60 -42.68 36.02 29.75
C GLY A 60 -42.04 34.69 29.37
N GLY A 61 -41.31 34.66 28.26
CA GLY A 61 -40.83 33.43 27.64
C GLY A 61 -41.66 33.02 26.41
N GLU A 62 -41.02 32.97 25.25
CA GLU A 62 -41.53 32.31 24.04
C GLU A 62 -40.49 31.30 23.54
N LEU A 63 -40.95 30.16 23.05
CA LEU A 63 -40.13 29.13 22.45
C LEU A 63 -40.42 29.11 20.94
N GLU A 64 -39.41 29.46 20.15
CA GLU A 64 -39.42 29.39 18.70
C GLU A 64 -38.57 28.19 18.26
N ILE A 65 -39.06 27.46 17.27
CA ILE A 65 -38.37 26.28 16.74
C ILE A 65 -38.35 26.38 15.24
N THR A 66 -37.14 26.31 14.68
CA THR A 66 -36.89 26.36 13.23
C THR A 66 -36.22 25.06 12.83
N VAL A 67 -36.75 24.41 11.81
CA VAL A 67 -36.14 23.20 11.23
C VAL A 67 -35.43 23.60 9.95
N SER A 68 -34.14 23.26 9.85
CA SER A 68 -33.31 23.66 8.71
C SER A 68 -32.68 22.45 8.03
N ASN A 69 -32.64 22.48 6.71
CA ASN A 69 -31.77 21.60 5.92
C ASN A 69 -30.44 22.27 5.54
N GLY A 70 -30.17 23.47 6.09
CA GLY A 70 -29.03 24.32 5.76
C GLY A 70 -29.32 25.34 4.65
N PHE A 71 -30.35 25.14 3.84
CA PHE A 71 -30.72 26.00 2.71
C PHE A 71 -32.13 26.57 2.84
N TYR A 72 -33.06 25.72 3.29
CA TYR A 72 -34.46 26.02 3.54
C TYR A 72 -34.76 25.78 5.01
N GLU A 73 -35.54 26.70 5.57
CA GLU A 73 -35.93 26.75 6.96
C GLU A 73 -37.45 26.86 7.06
N GLU A 74 -38.04 26.10 7.97
CA GLU A 74 -39.44 26.22 8.32
C GLU A 74 -39.63 26.36 9.82
N ASP A 75 -40.42 27.36 10.19
CA ASP A 75 -40.73 27.68 11.57
C ASP A 75 -41.98 26.92 12.03
N LEU A 76 -41.93 26.44 13.27
CA LEU A 76 -43.12 26.03 13.98
C LEU A 76 -43.85 27.28 14.52
N ASP A 77 -45.17 27.17 14.70
CA ASP A 77 -45.94 28.21 15.39
C ASP A 77 -45.33 28.46 16.79
N PRO A 78 -44.97 29.71 17.14
CA PRO A 78 -44.33 30.00 18.42
C PRO A 78 -45.14 29.54 19.63
N ILE A 79 -44.41 29.08 20.65
CA ILE A 79 -44.97 28.47 21.84
C ILE A 79 -44.71 29.38 23.02
N SER A 80 -45.74 30.06 23.50
CA SER A 80 -45.64 30.79 24.77
C SER A 80 -45.31 29.80 25.90
N ILE A 81 -44.34 30.16 26.74
CA ILE A 81 -43.90 29.34 27.86
C ILE A 81 -44.00 30.14 29.16
N GLY A 82 -45.22 30.46 29.58
CA GLY A 82 -45.45 31.21 30.83
C GLY A 82 -44.80 30.55 32.05
N ALA A 83 -44.32 31.37 32.99
CA ALA A 83 -43.60 30.89 34.17
C ALA A 83 -44.38 31.11 35.47
N LEU A 84 -44.22 30.17 36.41
CA LEU A 84 -44.75 30.24 37.76
C LEU A 84 -43.62 30.42 38.76
N ARG A 85 -43.63 31.53 39.49
CA ARG A 85 -42.75 31.78 40.61
C ARG A 85 -43.45 31.44 41.92
N TYR A 86 -42.85 30.58 42.73
CA TYR A 86 -43.35 30.17 44.05
C TYR A 86 -42.33 30.51 45.14
N LYS A 87 -42.78 31.22 46.19
CA LYS A 87 -42.00 31.48 47.40
C LYS A 87 -42.64 30.81 48.61
N ASP A 88 -41.90 29.95 49.29
CA ASP A 88 -42.40 29.28 50.49
C ASP A 88 -42.39 30.21 51.73
N GLY A 89 -42.96 29.74 52.85
CA GLY A 89 -43.01 30.50 54.11
C GLY A 89 -41.64 30.77 54.76
N SER A 90 -40.57 30.15 54.26
CA SER A 90 -39.18 30.40 54.66
C SER A 90 -38.43 31.30 53.64
N GLU A 91 -39.16 31.87 52.67
CA GLU A 91 -38.64 32.69 51.56
C GLU A 91 -37.71 31.95 50.58
N ASN A 92 -37.78 30.62 50.52
CA ASN A 92 -37.13 29.86 49.43
C ASN A 92 -37.94 30.06 48.14
N GLU A 93 -37.26 30.33 47.02
CA GLU A 93 -37.87 30.62 45.73
C GLU A 93 -37.67 29.47 44.74
N LEU A 94 -38.76 29.06 44.09
CA LEU A 94 -38.79 28.09 43.01
C LEU A 94 -39.44 28.73 41.77
N LEU A 95 -38.92 28.38 40.61
CA LEU A 95 -39.47 28.75 39.31
C LEU A 95 -39.90 27.47 38.59
N TYR A 96 -41.07 27.51 37.97
CA TYR A 96 -41.51 26.49 37.02
C TYR A 96 -41.76 27.13 35.65
N GLN A 97 -41.28 26.51 34.58
CA GLN A 97 -41.48 26.96 33.19
C GLN A 97 -41.22 25.80 32.23
N ALA A 98 -42.09 25.59 31.24
CA ALA A 98 -41.90 24.57 30.18
C ALA A 98 -41.61 23.13 30.69
N GLY A 99 -42.19 22.74 31.83
CA GLY A 99 -41.92 21.45 32.48
C GLY A 99 -40.74 21.47 33.48
N GLY A 100 -39.84 22.45 33.33
CA GLY A 100 -38.66 22.59 34.17
C GLY A 100 -38.98 23.20 35.53
N VAL A 101 -38.22 22.78 36.55
CA VAL A 101 -38.26 23.34 37.90
C VAL A 101 -36.87 23.79 38.30
N TRP A 102 -36.74 25.05 38.73
CA TRP A 102 -35.49 25.61 39.21
C TRP A 102 -35.61 26.15 40.62
N ARG A 103 -34.54 26.01 41.40
CA ARG A 103 -34.35 26.72 42.66
C ARG A 103 -33.64 28.03 42.41
N VAL A 104 -34.23 29.13 42.85
CA VAL A 104 -33.68 30.48 42.69
C VAL A 104 -33.13 30.96 44.04
N THR A 105 -31.90 31.45 44.03
CA THR A 105 -31.26 32.11 45.19
C THR A 105 -30.75 33.49 44.78
N ASP A 106 -30.31 34.30 45.75
CA ASP A 106 -29.72 35.62 45.48
C ASP A 106 -28.46 35.59 44.60
N GLN A 107 -27.85 34.41 44.36
CA GLN A 107 -26.57 34.26 43.67
C GLN A 107 -26.59 33.27 42.49
N THR A 108 -27.46 32.25 42.51
CA THR A 108 -27.49 31.20 41.49
C THR A 108 -28.91 30.67 41.29
N THR A 109 -29.20 30.21 40.08
CA THR A 109 -30.37 29.40 39.74
C THR A 109 -29.90 27.96 39.52
N THR A 110 -30.58 26.97 40.07
CA THR A 110 -30.16 25.56 39.98
C THR A 110 -31.31 24.71 39.48
N LEU A 111 -31.06 23.91 38.45
CA LEU A 111 -32.02 22.96 37.88
C LEU A 111 -32.36 21.86 38.89
N ILE A 112 -33.65 21.62 39.10
CA ILE A 112 -34.20 20.58 39.98
C ILE A 112 -34.92 19.51 39.17
N SER A 113 -35.65 19.93 38.13
CA SER A 113 -36.30 19.08 37.13
C SER A 113 -36.07 19.70 35.76
N GLU A 114 -35.68 18.89 34.80
CA GLU A 114 -35.45 19.28 33.40
C GLU A 114 -36.77 19.72 32.75
N PRO A 115 -36.75 20.75 31.88
CA PRO A 115 -37.79 20.99 30.89
C PRO A 115 -38.10 19.77 30.03
N ASP A 116 -39.30 19.71 29.49
CA ASP A 116 -39.75 18.62 28.59
C ASP A 116 -39.25 18.84 27.14
N ILE A 117 -37.94 19.09 27.01
CA ILE A 117 -37.19 19.19 25.77
C ILE A 117 -36.05 18.19 25.89
N ARG A 118 -35.94 17.27 24.94
CA ARG A 118 -34.90 16.25 25.00
C ARG A 118 -34.16 16.12 23.68
N TYR A 119 -32.84 16.11 23.74
CA TYR A 119 -31.97 15.72 22.64
C TYR A 119 -31.32 14.37 22.95
N TYR A 120 -31.25 13.51 21.95
CA TYR A 120 -30.54 12.24 22.07
C TYR A 120 -30.07 11.78 20.70
N GLU A 121 -29.02 10.98 20.70
CA GLU A 121 -28.51 10.34 19.49
C GLU A 121 -29.02 8.90 19.41
N GLU A 122 -29.36 8.46 18.21
CA GLU A 122 -29.70 7.08 17.92
C GLU A 122 -28.93 6.57 16.71
N THR A 123 -28.62 5.27 16.69
CA THR A 123 -28.05 4.64 15.50
C THR A 123 -29.14 4.34 14.48
N ASN A 124 -29.03 4.91 13.28
CA ASN A 124 -29.96 4.68 12.18
C ASN A 124 -29.80 3.29 11.56
N ALA A 125 -30.62 2.96 10.54
CA ALA A 125 -30.59 1.66 9.87
C ALA A 125 -29.27 1.36 9.12
N GLU A 126 -28.47 2.40 8.85
CA GLU A 126 -27.18 2.34 8.15
C GLU A 126 -26.00 2.25 9.13
N GLY A 127 -26.26 2.21 10.44
CA GLY A 127 -25.24 2.07 11.47
C GLY A 127 -24.63 3.40 11.94
N LYS A 128 -25.20 4.53 11.53
CA LYS A 128 -24.71 5.87 11.83
C LYS A 128 -25.46 6.51 13.01
N GLU A 129 -24.75 7.23 13.87
CA GLU A 129 -25.36 8.05 14.93
C GLU A 129 -25.97 9.34 14.38
N VAL A 130 -27.23 9.60 14.73
CA VAL A 130 -28.02 10.76 14.29
C VAL A 130 -28.80 11.34 15.46
N GLY A 131 -28.89 12.67 15.52
CA GLY A 131 -29.61 13.41 16.54
C GLY A 131 -31.13 13.28 16.41
N ARG A 132 -31.83 13.36 17.54
CA ARG A 132 -33.29 13.34 17.66
C ARG A 132 -33.71 14.34 18.72
N ILE A 133 -34.86 14.96 18.48
CA ILE A 133 -35.46 15.92 19.40
C ILE A 133 -36.87 15.45 19.74
N ASP A 134 -37.11 15.24 21.04
CA ASP A 134 -38.46 15.09 21.57
C ASP A 134 -38.88 16.40 22.24
N LEU A 135 -40.06 16.90 21.87
CA LEU A 135 -40.63 18.12 22.42
C LEU A 135 -42.01 17.85 23.01
N SER A 136 -42.23 18.26 24.27
CA SER A 136 -43.52 18.15 24.95
C SER A 136 -43.76 19.30 25.93
N VAL A 137 -43.54 20.53 25.45
CA VAL A 137 -43.54 21.73 26.29
C VAL A 137 -44.94 22.13 26.74
N THR A 138 -45.07 22.53 28.02
CA THR A 138 -46.32 23.02 28.62
C THR A 138 -46.32 24.54 28.75
N ASP A 139 -47.29 25.21 28.11
CA ASP A 139 -47.60 26.62 28.36
C ASP A 139 -48.35 26.82 29.69
N MET A 140 -48.14 27.96 30.34
CA MET A 140 -48.90 28.38 31.51
C MET A 140 -49.51 29.77 31.33
N ASP A 141 -50.80 29.79 30.99
CA ASP A 141 -51.63 31.01 30.98
C ASP A 141 -52.74 30.94 32.04
N GLY A 142 -53.02 32.07 32.71
CA GLY A 142 -54.11 32.18 33.69
C GLY A 142 -53.96 33.33 34.69
N ASN A 143 -54.74 33.25 35.79
CA ASN A 143 -54.59 34.15 36.94
C ASN A 143 -54.11 33.35 38.14
N VAL A 144 -53.11 33.86 38.85
CA VAL A 144 -52.57 33.25 40.08
C VAL A 144 -53.12 33.96 41.31
N GLY A 145 -53.75 33.21 42.21
CA GLY A 145 -54.27 33.67 43.50
C GLY A 145 -54.24 32.55 44.56
N ASN A 146 -54.77 32.79 45.76
CA ASN A 146 -54.79 31.78 46.83
C ASN A 146 -55.73 30.62 46.45
N GLY A 147 -55.18 29.50 45.98
CA GLY A 147 -55.86 28.20 45.91
C GLY A 147 -55.93 27.56 44.53
N GLU A 148 -56.60 28.19 43.56
CA GLU A 148 -56.91 27.58 42.24
C GLU A 148 -56.21 28.34 41.11
N HIS A 149 -55.30 27.66 40.40
CA HIS A 149 -54.59 28.17 39.23
C HIS A 149 -55.21 27.57 37.98
N THR A 150 -55.40 28.36 36.91
CA THR A 150 -55.74 27.79 35.60
C THR A 150 -54.46 27.60 34.83
N VAL A 151 -54.24 26.40 34.33
CA VAL A 151 -53.12 26.07 33.45
C VAL A 151 -53.74 25.56 32.15
N GLN A 152 -53.21 26.03 31.01
CA GLN A 152 -53.62 25.58 29.69
C GLN A 152 -52.47 24.81 29.09
N TYR A 153 -52.61 23.49 29.02
CA TYR A 153 -51.68 22.69 28.24
C TYR A 153 -51.90 22.96 26.77
N LYS A 154 -50.87 23.51 26.12
CA LYS A 154 -50.77 23.56 24.67
C LYS A 154 -49.75 22.49 24.29
N ASN A 155 -50.23 21.35 23.79
CA ASN A 155 -49.33 20.34 23.25
C ASN A 155 -48.85 20.84 21.88
N SER A 156 -47.64 21.40 21.84
CA SER A 156 -46.90 21.52 20.59
C SER A 156 -46.13 20.22 20.45
N SER A 157 -46.70 19.31 19.65
CA SER A 157 -46.33 17.90 19.73
C SER A 157 -45.09 17.62 18.90
N SER A 158 -44.34 16.57 19.25
CA SER A 158 -43.36 15.95 18.33
C SER A 158 -43.96 15.67 16.95
N ALA A 159 -45.29 15.49 16.83
CA ALA A 159 -45.95 15.31 15.54
C ALA A 159 -46.01 16.59 14.68
N ASP A 160 -46.01 17.79 15.29
CA ASP A 160 -45.90 19.05 14.55
C ASP A 160 -44.47 19.27 14.08
N LEU A 161 -43.49 18.92 14.91
CA LEU A 161 -42.08 18.91 14.55
C LEU A 161 -41.80 17.89 13.44
N GLU A 162 -42.25 16.65 13.57
CA GLU A 162 -42.18 15.60 12.53
C GLU A 162 -42.80 16.07 11.21
N ARG A 163 -43.96 16.75 11.27
CA ARG A 163 -44.61 17.29 10.06
C ARG A 163 -43.76 18.36 9.38
N VAL A 164 -43.11 19.25 10.14
CA VAL A 164 -42.23 20.28 9.59
C VAL A 164 -40.94 19.65 9.05
N MET A 165 -40.36 18.70 9.78
CA MET A 165 -39.21 17.90 9.31
C MET A 165 -39.53 17.20 7.99
N ASP A 166 -40.73 16.60 7.85
CA ASP A 166 -41.18 15.99 6.59
C ASP A 166 -41.35 17.01 5.45
N GLN A 167 -41.67 18.27 5.76
CA GLN A 167 -41.80 19.35 4.77
C GLN A 167 -40.45 19.87 4.29
N VAL A 168 -39.53 20.08 5.23
CA VAL A 168 -38.13 20.46 4.97
C VAL A 168 -37.38 19.32 4.25
N GLY A 169 -37.81 18.08 4.48
CA GLY A 169 -37.28 16.89 3.83
C GLY A 169 -36.14 16.27 4.65
N PHE A 170 -34.89 16.48 4.22
CA PHE A 170 -33.73 16.11 5.03
C PHE A 170 -33.46 17.24 6.02
N VAL A 171 -33.16 16.92 7.28
CA VAL A 171 -32.96 17.92 8.33
C VAL A 171 -31.50 17.87 8.76
N ARG A 172 -30.78 18.98 8.55
CA ARG A 172 -29.39 19.10 8.99
C ARG A 172 -29.34 19.48 10.46
N HIS A 173 -30.11 20.50 10.85
CA HIS A 173 -30.18 20.98 12.22
C HIS A 173 -31.56 21.53 12.57
N VAL A 174 -31.82 21.64 13.87
CA VAL A 174 -32.99 22.31 14.43
C VAL A 174 -32.51 23.41 15.36
N GLU A 175 -33.09 24.58 15.22
CA GLU A 175 -32.84 25.73 16.08
C GLU A 175 -33.96 25.80 17.11
N ILE A 176 -33.59 25.93 18.38
CA ILE A 176 -34.53 26.13 19.48
C ILE A 176 -34.14 27.44 20.16
N THR A 177 -35.00 28.44 20.00
CA THR A 177 -34.81 29.78 20.54
C THR A 177 -35.77 30.03 21.70
N VAL A 178 -35.22 30.42 22.84
CA VAL A 178 -35.96 30.85 24.04
C VAL A 178 -35.87 32.37 24.14
N GLU A 179 -36.97 33.07 23.84
CA GLU A 179 -37.05 34.54 23.90
C GLU A 179 -37.55 35.05 25.26
N ASP A 180 -36.89 36.08 25.80
CA ASP A 180 -37.23 36.78 27.06
C ASP A 180 -37.54 35.83 28.26
N PRO A 181 -36.68 34.83 28.55
CA PRO A 181 -36.91 33.95 29.68
C PRO A 181 -36.73 34.70 31.01
N PRO A 182 -37.62 34.49 32.00
CA PRO A 182 -37.53 35.16 33.30
C PRO A 182 -36.25 34.86 34.09
N HIS A 183 -35.55 33.77 33.76
CA HIS A 183 -34.25 33.38 34.31
C HIS A 183 -33.32 32.82 33.21
N ARG A 184 -32.69 33.73 32.46
CA ARG A 184 -31.81 33.46 31.32
C ARG A 184 -30.69 32.45 31.59
N ASP A 185 -29.86 32.68 32.62
CA ASP A 185 -28.71 31.82 32.94
C ASP A 185 -29.11 30.35 33.16
N ALA A 186 -30.32 30.12 33.69
CA ALA A 186 -30.83 28.78 33.96
C ALA A 186 -31.21 28.00 32.69
N TRP A 187 -31.71 28.72 31.67
CA TRP A 187 -31.98 28.17 30.35
C TRP A 187 -30.69 27.90 29.58
N VAL A 188 -29.71 28.80 29.67
CA VAL A 188 -28.37 28.61 29.10
C VAL A 188 -27.73 27.33 29.65
N ASP A 189 -27.72 27.17 30.97
CA ASP A 189 -27.15 25.97 31.63
C ASP A 189 -27.87 24.68 31.23
N PHE A 190 -29.21 24.71 31.12
CA PHE A 190 -30.00 23.56 30.70
C PHE A 190 -29.73 23.19 29.24
N LEU A 191 -29.87 24.14 28.29
CA LEU A 191 -29.70 23.87 26.86
C LEU A 191 -28.27 23.44 26.54
N LYS A 192 -27.25 24.03 27.19
CA LYS A 192 -25.87 23.55 27.09
C LYS A 192 -25.74 22.09 27.49
N SER A 193 -26.35 21.71 28.61
CA SER A 193 -26.23 20.36 29.14
C SER A 193 -27.06 19.34 28.37
N GLU A 194 -28.25 19.69 27.90
CA GLU A 194 -29.17 18.78 27.21
C GLU A 194 -28.67 18.44 25.80
N PHE A 195 -28.11 19.43 25.10
CA PHE A 195 -27.64 19.29 23.72
C PHE A 195 -26.13 19.05 23.62
N ASP A 196 -25.41 18.96 24.74
CA ASP A 196 -23.94 18.96 24.78
C ASP A 196 -23.33 20.09 23.91
N ALA A 197 -23.94 21.27 23.99
CA ALA A 197 -23.69 22.36 23.06
C ALA A 197 -22.51 23.26 23.48
N THR A 198 -21.68 23.63 22.51
CA THR A 198 -20.56 24.57 22.73
C THR A 198 -21.02 26.02 22.62
N GLU A 199 -20.63 26.87 23.58
CA GLU A 199 -20.97 28.29 23.57
C GLU A 199 -20.17 29.07 22.52
N VAL A 200 -20.87 29.78 21.63
CA VAL A 200 -20.30 30.63 20.58
C VAL A 200 -20.85 32.05 20.65
N GLY A 201 -20.08 33.02 20.14
CA GLY A 201 -20.45 34.43 20.22
C GLY A 201 -21.61 34.86 19.31
N THR A 202 -21.79 34.17 18.19
CA THR A 202 -22.88 34.38 17.20
C THR A 202 -23.25 33.03 16.62
N CYS A 203 -24.54 32.78 16.42
CA CYS A 203 -25.02 31.52 15.84
C CYS A 203 -24.46 31.36 14.41
N PRO A 204 -23.82 30.22 14.08
CA PRO A 204 -23.47 29.90 12.69
C PRO A 204 -24.74 29.69 11.87
N ARG A 205 -24.66 29.81 10.54
CA ARG A 205 -25.80 29.52 9.66
C ARG A 205 -26.00 28.01 9.46
N GLN A 206 -24.91 27.27 9.38
CA GLN A 206 -24.89 25.81 9.26
C GLN A 206 -23.94 25.27 10.33
N PRO A 207 -24.46 24.75 11.47
CA PRO A 207 -23.63 24.21 12.53
C PRO A 207 -23.15 22.79 12.18
N ASP A 208 -21.85 22.53 12.37
CA ASP A 208 -21.27 21.19 12.23
C ASP A 208 -21.22 20.42 13.57
N THR A 209 -21.55 21.10 14.67
CA THR A 209 -21.72 20.52 16.00
C THR A 209 -22.83 21.25 16.73
N ASN A 210 -23.35 20.67 17.81
CA ASN A 210 -24.30 21.39 18.66
C ASN A 210 -23.66 22.65 19.25
N VAL A 211 -24.30 23.80 19.03
CA VAL A 211 -23.81 25.11 19.51
C VAL A 211 -24.92 25.88 20.18
N ILE A 212 -24.54 26.76 21.09
CA ILE A 212 -25.45 27.70 21.74
C ILE A 212 -24.90 29.11 21.65
N CYS A 213 -25.79 30.03 21.37
CA CYS A 213 -25.50 31.44 21.14
C CYS A 213 -26.56 32.29 21.84
N GLU A 214 -26.18 33.52 22.14
CA GLU A 214 -27.01 34.45 22.90
C GLU A 214 -27.07 35.80 22.18
N ASP A 215 -28.28 36.28 21.83
CA ASP A 215 -28.48 37.61 21.24
C ASP A 215 -29.51 38.42 22.04
N GLY A 216 -29.03 39.43 22.77
CA GLY A 216 -29.88 40.23 23.65
C GLY A 216 -30.59 39.37 24.70
N ASP A 217 -31.92 39.31 24.60
CA ASP A 217 -32.80 38.57 25.53
C ASP A 217 -33.19 37.18 25.00
N SER A 218 -32.66 36.72 23.86
CA SER A 218 -32.86 35.37 23.32
C SER A 218 -31.66 34.45 23.58
N ILE A 219 -31.95 33.15 23.71
CA ILE A 219 -30.97 32.08 23.80
C ILE A 219 -31.33 31.07 22.71
N THR A 220 -30.40 30.77 21.81
CA THR A 220 -30.62 29.83 20.72
C THR A 220 -29.65 28.67 20.85
N VAL A 221 -30.17 27.44 20.88
CA VAL A 221 -29.37 26.24 20.64
C VAL A 221 -29.62 25.74 19.24
N MET A 222 -28.56 25.42 18.51
CA MET A 222 -28.64 24.78 17.20
C MET A 222 -28.17 23.34 17.36
N ALA A 223 -29.09 22.41 17.13
CA ALA A 223 -28.92 20.99 17.37
C ALA A 223 -28.85 20.23 16.04
N THR A 224 -27.75 19.53 15.80
CA THR A 224 -27.52 18.75 14.59
C THR A 224 -28.37 17.48 14.60
N ILE A 225 -29.05 17.17 13.50
CA ILE A 225 -29.89 15.98 13.35
C ILE A 225 -29.18 14.93 12.52
N ASP A 226 -28.74 15.27 11.30
CA ASP A 226 -28.04 14.34 10.40
C ASP A 226 -27.02 15.07 9.53
N LEU A 227 -25.80 15.22 10.06
CA LEU A 227 -24.73 16.04 9.45
C LEU A 227 -24.14 15.48 8.15
N GLU A 228 -24.22 14.16 7.92
CA GLU A 228 -23.67 13.57 6.67
C GLU A 228 -24.75 13.40 5.59
N ASN A 229 -25.99 13.85 5.84
CA ASN A 229 -27.03 13.87 4.81
C ASN A 229 -26.93 15.17 3.99
N SER A 230 -25.87 15.28 3.20
CA SER A 230 -25.73 16.36 2.23
C SER A 230 -26.83 16.25 1.17
N PHE A 231 -27.16 17.35 0.50
CA PHE A 231 -28.14 17.37 -0.59
C PHE A 231 -27.85 16.28 -1.65
N ALA A 232 -26.58 15.95 -1.90
CA ALA A 232 -26.15 14.86 -2.78
C ALA A 232 -26.66 13.47 -2.32
N SER A 233 -26.55 13.17 -1.01
CA SER A 233 -27.07 11.93 -0.42
C SER A 233 -28.59 11.86 -0.51
N GLN A 234 -29.29 12.99 -0.32
CA GLN A 234 -30.74 13.07 -0.44
C GLN A 234 -31.24 12.79 -1.87
N VAL A 235 -30.55 13.30 -2.89
CA VAL A 235 -30.87 12.96 -4.29
C VAL A 235 -30.43 11.52 -4.64
N GLY A 236 -29.82 10.81 -3.69
CA GLY A 236 -29.42 9.42 -3.77
C GLY A 236 -28.11 9.23 -4.50
N ILE A 237 -27.30 10.28 -4.68
CA ILE A 237 -25.97 10.19 -5.29
C ILE A 237 -24.99 9.78 -4.20
N THR A 238 -24.51 8.55 -4.28
CA THR A 238 -23.48 7.99 -3.41
C THR A 238 -22.33 7.61 -4.32
N PRO A 239 -21.30 8.46 -4.47
CA PRO A 239 -20.23 8.22 -5.41
C PRO A 239 -19.39 7.02 -4.96
N THR A 240 -18.99 6.18 -5.92
CA THR A 240 -18.00 5.13 -5.73
C THR A 240 -16.68 5.58 -6.33
N VAL A 241 -15.66 5.76 -5.50
CA VAL A 241 -14.31 6.19 -5.88
C VAL A 241 -13.30 5.16 -5.37
N TYR A 242 -12.60 4.52 -6.32
CA TYR A 242 -11.58 3.50 -6.01
C TYR A 242 -10.17 4.08 -5.87
N GLY A 243 -9.86 5.12 -6.64
CA GLY A 243 -8.55 5.78 -6.72
C GLY A 243 -8.62 7.03 -7.59
N GLY A 244 -7.46 7.51 -8.08
CA GLY A 244 -7.38 8.75 -8.86
C GLY A 244 -8.12 8.72 -10.19
N LEU A 245 -8.22 7.55 -10.81
CA LEU A 245 -8.95 7.35 -12.07
C LEU A 245 -9.78 6.07 -12.02
N TYR A 246 -11.03 6.17 -12.46
CA TYR A 246 -11.87 5.06 -12.90
C TYR A 246 -12.30 5.30 -14.35
N ALA A 247 -12.15 4.30 -15.20
CA ALA A 247 -12.63 4.31 -16.58
C ALA A 247 -13.28 2.98 -16.93
N ASP A 248 -14.35 2.99 -17.73
CA ASP A 248 -14.89 1.77 -18.34
C ASP A 248 -13.84 1.16 -19.29
N SER A 249 -13.16 2.00 -20.07
CA SER A 249 -12.04 1.60 -20.93
C SER A 249 -11.09 2.78 -21.15
N ILE A 250 -9.82 2.50 -21.42
CA ILE A 250 -8.83 3.53 -21.75
C ILE A 250 -8.44 3.41 -23.23
N THR A 251 -8.43 4.54 -23.93
CA THR A 251 -7.94 4.68 -25.30
C THR A 251 -6.88 5.79 -25.38
N GLY A 252 -5.94 5.71 -26.33
CA GLY A 252 -4.87 6.71 -26.46
C GLY A 252 -3.54 6.10 -26.94
N GLN A 253 -2.56 6.94 -27.29
CA GLN A 253 -1.20 6.44 -27.57
C GLN A 253 -0.43 6.39 -26.25
N HIS A 254 0.23 5.27 -25.96
CA HIS A 254 0.91 5.02 -24.67
C HIS A 254 2.42 4.95 -24.88
N GLY A 255 3.04 6.08 -25.26
CA GLY A 255 4.50 6.19 -25.41
C GLY A 255 5.14 7.22 -24.47
N ALA A 256 4.33 7.94 -23.71
CA ALA A 256 4.73 8.91 -22.70
C ALA A 256 4.34 8.41 -21.29
N PRO A 257 5.01 8.87 -20.23
CA PRO A 257 4.65 8.56 -18.86
C PRO A 257 3.20 8.91 -18.53
N PHE A 258 2.54 8.03 -17.76
CA PHE A 258 1.29 8.32 -17.07
C PHE A 258 1.47 8.02 -15.59
N THR A 259 1.21 9.02 -14.75
CA THR A 259 1.52 8.94 -13.32
C THR A 259 0.26 9.06 -12.48
N VAL A 260 0.05 8.10 -11.58
CA VAL A 260 -0.99 8.14 -10.55
C VAL A 260 -0.33 8.02 -9.18
N THR A 261 -0.40 9.10 -8.41
CA THR A 261 0.04 9.15 -7.02
C THR A 261 -1.16 9.33 -6.09
N GLY A 262 -0.93 9.19 -4.79
CA GLY A 262 -1.92 9.46 -3.75
C GLY A 262 -1.28 10.17 -2.56
N TYR A 263 -2.08 11.02 -1.91
CA TYR A 263 -1.67 11.84 -0.77
C TYR A 263 -2.71 11.83 0.34
N GLU A 264 -2.30 12.28 1.53
CA GLU A 264 -3.12 12.35 2.75
C GLU A 264 -2.93 13.68 3.46
N ASN A 265 -3.88 14.04 4.33
CA ASN A 265 -3.84 15.27 5.14
C ASN A 265 -3.74 16.56 4.32
N HIS A 266 -4.24 16.55 3.08
CA HIS A 266 -4.20 17.71 2.18
C HIS A 266 -2.78 18.23 1.88
N ASP A 267 -1.79 17.33 1.92
CA ASP A 267 -0.38 17.62 1.63
C ASP A 267 0.09 16.86 0.38
N THR A 268 0.14 17.57 -0.74
CA THR A 268 0.58 17.07 -2.06
C THR A 268 2.11 17.02 -2.23
N THR A 269 2.90 17.30 -1.17
CA THR A 269 4.36 17.45 -1.29
C THR A 269 5.17 16.45 -0.49
N ASP A 270 4.88 16.27 0.80
CA ASP A 270 5.70 15.47 1.70
C ASP A 270 5.14 14.04 1.90
N ASN A 271 3.86 13.82 1.58
CA ASN A 271 3.13 12.60 1.92
C ASN A 271 2.54 11.89 0.68
N VAL A 272 3.32 11.88 -0.41
CA VAL A 272 2.91 11.34 -1.71
C VAL A 272 3.59 10.00 -2.00
N SER A 273 2.80 8.99 -2.37
CA SER A 273 3.30 7.72 -2.91
C SER A 273 2.47 7.25 -4.10
N LYS A 274 2.92 6.20 -4.82
CA LYS A 274 2.16 5.66 -5.96
C LYS A 274 0.81 5.11 -5.48
N ASP A 275 -0.23 5.30 -6.29
CA ASP A 275 -1.58 4.84 -5.96
C ASP A 275 -2.23 4.15 -7.17
N LEU A 276 -3.44 3.63 -7.00
CA LEU A 276 -4.14 2.82 -7.96
C LEU A 276 -5.05 3.63 -8.88
N PHE A 277 -5.29 3.08 -10.05
CA PHE A 277 -6.40 3.45 -10.93
C PHE A 277 -7.11 2.20 -11.43
N VAL A 278 -8.37 2.32 -11.82
CA VAL A 278 -9.24 1.21 -12.19
C VAL A 278 -9.68 1.32 -13.64
N VAL A 279 -9.63 0.18 -14.36
CA VAL A 279 -10.16 0.03 -15.72
C VAL A 279 -11.14 -1.15 -15.75
N ASP A 280 -12.38 -0.93 -16.18
CA ASP A 280 -13.43 -1.96 -16.17
C ASP A 280 -13.27 -3.01 -17.30
N ASP A 281 -12.69 -2.62 -18.44
CA ASP A 281 -12.43 -3.49 -19.59
C ASP A 281 -10.93 -3.86 -19.70
N ASP A 282 -10.47 -4.27 -20.88
CA ASP A 282 -9.06 -4.51 -21.18
C ASP A 282 -8.20 -3.22 -21.12
N PHE A 283 -6.94 -3.37 -20.73
CA PHE A 283 -5.92 -2.31 -20.75
C PHE A 283 -4.74 -2.71 -21.63
N GLU A 284 -4.58 -2.05 -22.79
CA GLU A 284 -3.52 -2.32 -23.77
C GLU A 284 -2.38 -1.30 -23.65
N LEU A 285 -1.19 -1.76 -23.26
CA LEU A 285 0.03 -0.97 -23.22
C LEU A 285 0.69 -0.92 -24.60
N ASN A 286 0.99 0.29 -25.10
CA ASN A 286 1.76 0.44 -26.34
C ASN A 286 3.27 0.25 -26.12
N SER A 287 4.02 0.26 -27.23
CA SER A 287 5.48 0.14 -27.22
C SER A 287 6.13 1.30 -26.46
N GLY A 288 6.78 1.01 -25.33
CA GLY A 288 7.45 2.01 -24.50
C GLY A 288 6.53 2.82 -23.60
N ALA A 289 5.32 2.32 -23.30
CA ALA A 289 4.47 2.88 -22.26
C ALA A 289 5.19 2.89 -20.92
N ASP A 290 5.04 3.96 -20.13
CA ASP A 290 5.63 4.08 -18.80
C ASP A 290 4.54 4.43 -17.80
N ILE A 291 4.08 3.44 -17.05
CA ILE A 291 2.98 3.60 -16.08
C ILE A 291 3.58 3.69 -14.68
N GLU A 292 3.47 4.87 -14.08
CA GLU A 292 3.87 5.09 -12.70
C GLU A 292 2.63 5.14 -11.78
N GLY A 293 2.10 3.98 -11.43
CA GLY A 293 0.90 3.78 -10.64
C GLY A 293 0.47 2.31 -10.69
N THR A 294 -0.54 1.94 -9.91
CA THR A 294 -1.04 0.56 -9.84
C THR A 294 -2.30 0.39 -10.71
N PRO A 295 -2.22 -0.11 -11.95
CA PRO A 295 -3.42 -0.43 -12.73
C PRO A 295 -4.18 -1.60 -12.09
N VAL A 296 -5.48 -1.46 -11.89
CA VAL A 296 -6.39 -2.53 -11.43
C VAL A 296 -7.46 -2.75 -12.50
N VAL A 297 -7.41 -3.89 -13.17
CA VAL A 297 -8.11 -4.13 -14.43
C VAL A 297 -9.07 -5.32 -14.33
N ASN A 298 -10.30 -5.14 -14.79
CA ASN A 298 -11.35 -6.14 -14.63
C ASN A 298 -11.29 -7.28 -15.65
N ASP A 299 -10.73 -7.05 -16.83
CA ASP A 299 -10.41 -8.11 -17.80
C ASP A 299 -8.90 -8.37 -17.86
N SER A 300 -8.20 -7.98 -18.93
CA SER A 300 -6.78 -8.31 -19.13
C SER A 300 -5.89 -7.07 -19.34
N ILE A 301 -4.66 -7.14 -18.83
CA ILE A 301 -3.58 -6.21 -19.18
C ILE A 301 -2.75 -6.87 -20.28
N THR A 302 -2.56 -6.16 -21.40
CA THR A 302 -1.80 -6.65 -22.55
C THR A 302 -0.74 -5.64 -22.97
N ALA A 303 0.31 -6.11 -23.65
CA ALA A 303 1.37 -5.26 -24.18
C ALA A 303 1.57 -5.49 -25.68
N ALA A 304 1.60 -4.41 -26.45
CA ALA A 304 2.10 -4.42 -27.83
C ALA A 304 3.61 -4.62 -27.85
N SER A 305 4.18 -5.04 -29.00
CA SER A 305 5.64 -5.22 -29.14
C SER A 305 6.42 -3.96 -28.75
N GLY A 306 7.28 -4.05 -27.73
CA GLY A 306 8.01 -2.94 -27.12
C GLY A 306 8.37 -3.26 -25.68
N HIS A 307 9.08 -2.36 -25.01
CA HIS A 307 9.50 -2.51 -23.61
C HIS A 307 8.66 -1.57 -22.73
N PRO A 308 7.38 -1.89 -22.44
CA PRO A 308 6.58 -1.09 -21.51
C PRO A 308 7.07 -1.30 -20.06
N SER A 309 6.83 -0.30 -19.22
CA SER A 309 7.03 -0.36 -17.77
C SER A 309 5.72 -0.15 -17.00
N ILE A 310 5.57 -0.87 -15.89
CA ILE A 310 4.59 -0.60 -14.84
C ILE A 310 5.36 -0.60 -13.52
N SER A 311 5.25 0.49 -12.75
CA SER A 311 5.77 0.58 -11.40
C SER A 311 4.67 1.04 -10.45
N PRO A 312 4.38 0.31 -9.35
CA PRO A 312 5.10 -0.89 -8.88
C PRO A 312 4.60 -2.23 -9.44
N ILE A 313 3.29 -2.43 -9.56
CA ILE A 313 2.68 -3.69 -10.05
C ILE A 313 1.28 -3.42 -10.63
N GLY A 314 0.84 -4.20 -11.61
CA GLY A 314 -0.54 -4.21 -12.10
C GLY A 314 -1.35 -5.40 -11.59
N TYR A 315 -2.67 -5.24 -11.48
CA TYR A 315 -3.63 -6.29 -11.12
C TYR A 315 -4.63 -6.52 -12.24
N ALA A 316 -4.92 -7.78 -12.56
CA ALA A 316 -5.91 -8.14 -13.58
C ALA A 316 -6.80 -9.31 -13.14
N ALA A 317 -8.12 -9.24 -13.34
CA ALA A 317 -9.02 -10.32 -12.95
C ALA A 317 -8.98 -11.52 -13.92
N ASN A 318 -8.64 -11.28 -15.19
CA ASN A 318 -8.60 -12.32 -16.22
C ASN A 318 -7.27 -12.32 -16.99
N LEU A 319 -6.40 -13.25 -16.60
CA LEU A 319 -5.11 -13.45 -17.27
C LEU A 319 -5.18 -14.35 -18.52
N GLU A 320 -6.30 -15.06 -18.74
CA GLU A 320 -6.34 -16.17 -19.72
C GLU A 320 -6.63 -15.73 -21.17
N ARG A 321 -7.07 -14.48 -21.42
CA ARG A 321 -7.65 -14.08 -22.73
C ARG A 321 -6.85 -13.13 -23.61
N GLY A 322 -5.86 -12.40 -23.07
CA GLY A 322 -5.23 -11.28 -23.78
C GLY A 322 -3.89 -11.58 -24.43
N ALA A 323 -2.93 -12.13 -23.70
CA ALA A 323 -1.60 -12.40 -24.23
C ALA A 323 -0.92 -13.38 -23.31
N ALA A 324 -1.01 -14.67 -23.63
CA ALA A 324 0.06 -15.58 -23.27
C ALA A 324 1.16 -15.47 -24.32
N PRO A 325 2.14 -14.55 -24.19
CA PRO A 325 3.34 -14.71 -24.97
C PRO A 325 3.86 -16.11 -24.66
N SER A 326 4.46 -16.75 -25.66
CA SER A 326 5.18 -18.02 -25.50
C SER A 326 6.38 -17.94 -24.53
N GLU A 327 6.43 -16.89 -23.70
CA GLU A 327 7.54 -16.38 -22.89
C GLU A 327 6.99 -15.74 -21.60
N TYR A 328 5.97 -16.33 -20.96
CA TYR A 328 5.74 -16.01 -19.55
C TYR A 328 6.86 -16.59 -18.72
N GLU A 329 7.45 -15.78 -17.87
CA GLU A 329 8.28 -16.26 -16.79
C GLU A 329 7.52 -16.14 -15.47
N TYR A 330 7.20 -17.30 -14.92
CA TYR A 330 6.45 -17.41 -13.67
C TYR A 330 7.40 -17.14 -12.51
N ILE A 331 7.14 -16.09 -11.71
CA ILE A 331 8.03 -15.71 -10.62
C ILE A 331 7.65 -16.52 -9.36
N ASN A 332 6.42 -16.37 -8.86
CA ASN A 332 5.93 -17.17 -7.73
C ASN A 332 4.39 -17.15 -7.59
N THR A 333 3.86 -18.07 -6.79
CA THR A 333 2.55 -17.95 -6.15
C THR A 333 2.73 -17.55 -4.70
N THR A 334 1.87 -16.68 -4.18
CA THR A 334 1.77 -16.42 -2.73
C THR A 334 1.67 -17.75 -1.97
N GLU A 335 2.16 -17.83 -0.72
CA GLU A 335 2.18 -19.08 0.07
C GLU A 335 0.80 -19.78 0.18
N ASN A 336 -0.28 -19.01 0.07
CA ASN A 336 -1.66 -19.50 0.09
C ASN A 336 -2.19 -19.98 -1.29
N GLY A 337 -1.43 -19.77 -2.37
CA GLY A 337 -1.74 -20.15 -3.75
C GLY A 337 -2.86 -19.34 -4.43
N SER A 338 -3.27 -18.20 -3.87
CA SER A 338 -4.37 -17.39 -4.42
C SER A 338 -3.94 -16.36 -5.46
N THR A 339 -2.68 -15.92 -5.42
CA THR A 339 -2.15 -14.89 -6.32
C THR A 339 -0.93 -15.42 -7.05
N ALA A 340 -0.95 -15.33 -8.38
CA ALA A 340 0.16 -15.59 -9.28
C ALA A 340 0.71 -14.26 -9.79
N VAL A 341 2.04 -14.13 -9.78
CA VAL A 341 2.76 -12.93 -10.23
C VAL A 341 3.70 -13.29 -11.38
N PHE A 342 3.73 -12.46 -12.42
CA PHE A 342 4.52 -12.70 -13.63
C PHE A 342 4.89 -11.38 -14.32
N TRP A 343 5.99 -11.41 -15.07
CA TRP A 343 6.36 -10.31 -15.96
C TRP A 343 5.51 -10.35 -17.24
N LEU A 344 4.86 -9.23 -17.58
CA LEU A 344 4.02 -9.09 -18.78
C LEU A 344 4.83 -9.24 -20.06
N THR A 345 6.09 -8.80 -20.02
CA THR A 345 7.10 -8.95 -21.06
C THR A 345 8.27 -9.75 -20.51
N GLY A 346 9.00 -10.51 -21.34
CA GLY A 346 10.20 -11.25 -20.91
C GLY A 346 11.38 -10.36 -20.46
N GLU A 347 11.22 -9.05 -20.50
CA GLU A 347 12.13 -8.06 -19.91
C GLU A 347 11.43 -7.47 -18.67
N GLU A 348 12.10 -7.55 -17.53
CA GLU A 348 11.62 -7.33 -16.15
C GLU A 348 11.17 -5.88 -15.84
N ASN A 349 10.23 -5.33 -16.61
CA ASN A 349 9.81 -3.93 -16.51
C ASN A 349 8.32 -3.74 -16.20
N ALA A 350 7.49 -4.76 -16.39
CA ALA A 350 6.04 -4.67 -16.17
C ALA A 350 5.51 -5.89 -15.42
N LEU A 351 5.40 -5.78 -14.10
CA LEU A 351 4.96 -6.85 -13.22
C LEU A 351 3.44 -6.89 -13.08
N ILE A 352 2.83 -8.07 -13.18
CA ILE A 352 1.37 -8.24 -13.08
C ILE A 352 1.00 -9.37 -12.11
N ALA A 353 -0.06 -9.16 -11.33
CA ALA A 353 -0.71 -10.11 -10.45
C ALA A 353 -2.17 -10.40 -10.88
N ASN A 354 -2.68 -11.61 -10.62
CA ASN A 354 -4.11 -11.87 -10.79
C ASN A 354 -4.96 -11.41 -9.59
N MET A 355 -6.23 -11.13 -9.85
CA MET A 355 -7.26 -10.97 -8.82
C MET A 355 -8.17 -12.20 -8.75
N SER A 356 -8.64 -12.53 -7.56
CA SER A 356 -9.60 -13.62 -7.32
C SER A 356 -11.03 -13.26 -7.76
N GLN A 357 -11.34 -11.96 -7.81
CA GLN A 357 -12.64 -11.39 -8.12
C GLN A 357 -12.46 -10.10 -8.92
N SER A 358 -13.42 -9.81 -9.78
CA SER A 358 -13.52 -8.53 -10.48
C SER A 358 -14.02 -7.43 -9.53
N VAL A 359 -13.57 -6.21 -9.78
CA VAL A 359 -14.07 -4.94 -9.24
C VAL A 359 -15.53 -4.73 -9.65
N GLU A 360 -16.32 -4.06 -8.82
CA GLU A 360 -17.71 -3.71 -9.15
C GLU A 360 -17.74 -2.51 -10.12
N THR A 361 -18.47 -2.65 -11.24
CA THR A 361 -18.63 -1.57 -12.22
C THR A 361 -19.40 -0.38 -11.63
N VAL A 362 -18.84 0.81 -11.75
CA VAL A 362 -19.44 2.04 -11.21
C VAL A 362 -20.67 2.42 -12.05
N GLN A 363 -21.81 2.63 -11.39
CA GLN A 363 -23.08 2.88 -12.08
C GLN A 363 -23.30 4.37 -12.40
N PRO A 364 -23.83 4.72 -13.59
CA PRO A 364 -24.17 6.09 -13.94
C PRO A 364 -25.18 6.77 -13.00
N VAL A 365 -25.02 8.08 -12.81
CA VAL A 365 -25.89 8.90 -11.95
C VAL A 365 -26.95 9.71 -12.70
N THR A 366 -27.03 9.56 -14.03
CA THR A 366 -27.94 10.28 -14.93
C THR A 366 -29.37 10.39 -14.39
N ALA A 367 -29.97 9.26 -13.98
CA ALA A 367 -31.34 9.27 -13.49
C ALA A 367 -31.52 10.06 -12.18
N LYS A 368 -30.49 10.13 -11.34
CA LYS A 368 -30.50 10.90 -10.08
C LYS A 368 -30.37 12.39 -10.38
N LEU A 369 -29.52 12.76 -11.34
CA LEU A 369 -29.36 14.14 -11.79
C LEU A 369 -30.67 14.67 -12.41
N GLU A 370 -31.22 13.97 -13.40
CA GLU A 370 -32.36 14.45 -14.18
C GLU A 370 -33.71 14.39 -13.48
N ASN A 371 -33.92 13.41 -12.58
CA ASN A 371 -35.23 13.21 -11.95
C ASN A 371 -35.28 13.70 -10.50
N LYS A 372 -34.15 14.13 -9.93
CA LYS A 372 -34.10 14.58 -8.53
C LYS A 372 -33.29 15.87 -8.36
N ALA A 373 -32.00 15.87 -8.66
CA ALA A 373 -31.13 17.01 -8.33
C ALA A 373 -31.51 18.28 -9.09
N LEU A 374 -31.52 18.22 -10.42
CA LEU A 374 -31.84 19.38 -11.24
C LEU A 374 -33.30 19.84 -11.09
N PRO A 375 -34.32 18.95 -11.07
CA PRO A 375 -35.69 19.40 -10.80
C PRO A 375 -35.87 20.07 -9.44
N TYR A 376 -35.14 19.61 -8.40
CA TYR A 376 -35.19 20.27 -7.10
C TYR A 376 -34.61 21.68 -7.19
N LEU A 377 -33.44 21.84 -7.81
CA LEU A 377 -32.80 23.16 -7.97
C LEU A 377 -33.57 24.09 -8.92
N GLU A 378 -34.28 23.57 -9.93
CA GLU A 378 -35.07 24.39 -10.85
C GLU A 378 -36.33 24.97 -10.18
N ASP A 379 -37.04 24.16 -9.39
CA ASP A 379 -38.40 24.48 -8.91
C ASP A 379 -38.46 25.02 -7.46
N HIS A 380 -37.36 25.04 -6.69
CA HIS A 380 -37.38 25.49 -5.29
C HIS A 380 -37.39 27.03 -5.15
N GLU A 381 -38.11 27.54 -4.16
CA GLU A 381 -38.30 28.99 -3.95
C GLU A 381 -37.02 29.72 -3.45
N ASP A 382 -36.05 28.98 -2.92
CA ASP A 382 -34.82 29.50 -2.29
C ASP A 382 -33.57 29.31 -3.17
N VAL A 383 -33.76 28.91 -4.42
CA VAL A 383 -32.65 28.76 -5.37
C VAL A 383 -32.40 30.09 -6.08
N ASP A 384 -31.16 30.57 -5.96
CA ASP A 384 -30.71 31.79 -6.61
C ASP A 384 -30.27 31.53 -8.06
N PRO A 385 -30.44 32.51 -8.97
CA PRO A 385 -29.86 32.39 -10.30
C PRO A 385 -28.34 32.46 -10.22
N ILE A 386 -27.64 31.65 -11.03
CA ILE A 386 -26.17 31.72 -11.12
C ILE A 386 -25.76 33.13 -11.58
N PRO A 387 -24.91 33.86 -10.83
CA PRO A 387 -24.42 35.17 -11.23
C PRO A 387 -23.44 35.06 -12.41
N GLY A 388 -23.23 36.16 -13.13
CA GLY A 388 -22.33 36.19 -14.28
C GLY A 388 -20.94 36.73 -13.95
N ARG A 389 -20.01 36.52 -14.88
CA ARG A 389 -18.56 36.80 -14.79
C ARG A 389 -18.11 37.93 -13.87
N GLY A 390 -17.07 37.67 -13.08
CA GLY A 390 -16.52 38.64 -12.13
C GLY A 390 -17.25 38.67 -10.80
N SER A 391 -18.11 37.69 -10.53
CA SER A 391 -18.89 37.57 -9.29
C SER A 391 -18.33 36.47 -8.38
N THR A 392 -18.65 36.59 -7.11
CA THR A 392 -18.49 35.55 -6.09
C THR A 392 -19.85 34.92 -5.80
N ILE A 393 -19.88 33.60 -5.64
CA ILE A 393 -21.03 32.84 -5.13
C ILE A 393 -20.77 32.49 -3.65
N ASP A 394 -21.73 32.75 -2.77
CA ASP A 394 -21.65 32.33 -1.36
C ASP A 394 -22.42 31.01 -1.13
N ALA A 395 -22.21 30.35 0.02
CA ALA A 395 -23.01 29.20 0.50
C ALA A 395 -24.52 29.30 0.17
N GLY A 396 -25.07 28.30 -0.51
CA GLY A 396 -26.45 28.32 -1.00
C GLY A 396 -26.75 27.38 -2.16
N LEU A 397 -27.98 27.49 -2.69
CA LEU A 397 -28.46 26.74 -3.85
C LEU A 397 -28.56 27.67 -5.07
N TYR A 398 -28.02 27.23 -6.20
CA TYR A 398 -28.00 28.01 -7.44
C TYR A 398 -28.46 27.18 -8.64
N TYR A 399 -29.11 27.84 -9.59
CA TYR A 399 -29.53 27.21 -10.84
C TYR A 399 -29.41 28.14 -12.04
N GLY A 400 -28.98 27.61 -13.18
CA GLY A 400 -28.83 28.38 -14.42
C GLY A 400 -28.32 27.55 -15.60
N ASP A 401 -27.94 28.25 -16.68
CA ASP A 401 -27.45 27.62 -17.91
C ASP A 401 -25.91 27.61 -17.99
N GLU A 402 -25.21 28.39 -17.16
CA GLU A 402 -23.76 28.61 -17.27
C GLU A 402 -23.18 28.98 -15.90
N LEU A 403 -21.96 28.53 -15.62
CA LEU A 403 -21.18 28.88 -14.44
C LEU A 403 -19.93 29.65 -14.89
N ASP A 404 -20.01 30.97 -14.88
CA ASP A 404 -18.93 31.90 -15.26
C ASP A 404 -18.75 32.85 -14.08
N VAL A 405 -18.07 32.40 -13.03
CA VAL A 405 -17.81 33.15 -11.79
C VAL A 405 -16.32 33.12 -11.50
N ASP A 406 -15.82 34.10 -10.74
CA ASP A 406 -14.39 34.16 -10.41
C ASP A 406 -14.09 33.40 -9.10
N GLU A 407 -15.06 33.34 -8.18
CA GLU A 407 -14.87 32.77 -6.84
C GLU A 407 -16.14 32.09 -6.31
N ILE A 408 -15.97 31.02 -5.53
CA ILE A 408 -17.01 30.38 -4.73
C ILE A 408 -16.57 30.35 -3.26
N ASP A 409 -17.27 31.07 -2.38
CA ASP A 409 -16.99 31.16 -0.93
C ASP A 409 -17.90 30.18 -0.15
N THR A 410 -17.30 29.07 0.28
CA THR A 410 -17.92 28.03 1.10
C THR A 410 -17.72 28.27 2.60
N SER A 411 -17.21 29.43 3.04
CA SER A 411 -16.91 29.69 4.46
C SER A 411 -18.13 29.62 5.38
N ASN A 412 -19.33 29.84 4.83
CA ASN A 412 -20.58 29.86 5.58
C ASN A 412 -21.47 28.62 5.35
N GLY A 413 -20.97 27.62 4.61
CA GLY A 413 -21.72 26.40 4.29
C GLY A 413 -21.44 25.86 2.90
N ASP A 414 -22.12 24.76 2.58
CA ASP A 414 -22.01 24.11 1.27
C ASP A 414 -22.65 24.94 0.14
N VAL A 415 -22.17 24.76 -1.09
CA VAL A 415 -22.71 25.37 -2.31
C VAL A 415 -23.19 24.28 -3.27
N HIS A 416 -24.42 24.38 -3.76
CA HIS A 416 -24.96 23.47 -4.77
C HIS A 416 -25.39 24.23 -6.01
N ILE A 417 -24.94 23.79 -7.18
CA ILE A 417 -25.14 24.49 -8.45
C ILE A 417 -25.74 23.52 -9.47
N GLY A 418 -26.93 23.82 -9.98
CA GLY A 418 -27.57 23.08 -11.06
C GLY A 418 -27.38 23.79 -12.40
N ILE A 419 -26.79 23.10 -13.37
CA ILE A 419 -26.59 23.61 -14.73
C ILE A 419 -27.39 22.76 -15.73
N ASP A 420 -28.50 23.30 -16.24
CA ASP A 420 -29.33 22.63 -17.26
C ASP A 420 -29.18 23.31 -18.63
N LYS A 421 -28.06 23.02 -19.29
CA LYS A 421 -27.78 23.50 -20.65
C LYS A 421 -27.53 22.32 -21.58
N ARG A 422 -28.28 22.28 -22.68
CA ARG A 422 -28.14 21.27 -23.75
C ARG A 422 -26.95 21.50 -24.70
N GLY A 423 -25.92 22.19 -24.26
CA GLY A 423 -24.78 22.56 -25.10
C GLY A 423 -23.53 22.70 -24.26
N TYR A 424 -22.49 23.30 -24.83
CA TYR A 424 -21.20 23.45 -24.15
C TYR A 424 -21.33 24.10 -22.75
N ILE A 425 -20.78 23.41 -21.76
CA ILE A 425 -20.58 23.90 -20.39
C ILE A 425 -19.08 23.99 -20.15
N ASP A 426 -18.66 25.11 -19.59
CA ASP A 426 -17.27 25.41 -19.21
C ASP A 426 -17.28 25.65 -17.70
N ILE A 427 -16.47 24.93 -16.95
CA ILE A 427 -16.30 25.09 -15.51
C ILE A 427 -14.80 25.23 -15.27
N SER A 428 -14.31 26.44 -15.49
CA SER A 428 -12.89 26.72 -15.42
C SER A 428 -12.60 28.11 -14.86
N ASP A 429 -11.36 28.31 -14.42
CA ASP A 429 -10.88 29.58 -13.86
C ASP A 429 -11.63 30.01 -12.57
N ILE A 430 -11.88 29.08 -11.64
CA ILE A 430 -12.65 29.34 -10.41
C ILE A 430 -11.77 29.12 -9.17
N GLU A 431 -11.71 30.12 -8.29
CA GLU A 431 -11.12 30.00 -6.95
C GLU A 431 -12.19 29.57 -5.94
N ILE A 432 -11.94 28.52 -5.15
CA ILE A 432 -12.84 28.06 -4.10
C ILE A 432 -12.22 28.35 -2.75
N THR A 433 -12.90 29.16 -1.92
CA THR A 433 -12.43 29.54 -0.59
C THR A 433 -13.35 29.01 0.49
N GLY A 434 -12.81 28.62 1.65
CA GLY A 434 -13.61 28.23 2.81
C GLY A 434 -13.62 26.74 3.10
N GLY A 435 -14.19 26.36 4.24
CA GLY A 435 -14.06 25.01 4.81
C GLY A 435 -14.99 23.94 4.23
N ASN A 436 -16.04 24.33 3.50
CA ASN A 436 -17.14 23.45 3.11
C ASN A 436 -17.09 23.07 1.62
N GLN A 437 -18.07 22.30 1.15
CA GLN A 437 -18.05 21.67 -0.16
C GLN A 437 -18.87 22.42 -1.21
N THR A 438 -18.48 22.28 -2.47
CA THR A 438 -19.19 22.77 -3.65
C THR A 438 -19.54 21.60 -4.55
N PHE A 439 -20.80 21.52 -4.96
CA PHE A 439 -21.32 20.47 -5.83
C PHE A 439 -22.00 21.06 -7.07
N VAL A 440 -21.53 20.68 -8.24
CA VAL A 440 -22.09 21.08 -9.53
C VAL A 440 -22.79 19.90 -10.17
N TYR A 441 -24.07 20.05 -10.49
CA TYR A 441 -24.89 19.03 -11.15
C TYR A 441 -25.18 19.47 -12.58
N THR A 442 -24.82 18.64 -13.56
CA THR A 442 -24.99 18.97 -14.98
C THR A 442 -25.83 17.92 -15.70
N ASN A 443 -26.61 18.35 -16.70
CA ASN A 443 -27.32 17.44 -17.62
C ASN A 443 -27.02 17.75 -19.09
N THR A 444 -25.78 18.13 -19.38
CA THR A 444 -25.37 18.30 -20.77
C THR A 444 -25.27 16.96 -21.50
N ASP A 445 -25.70 16.98 -22.76
CA ASP A 445 -25.55 15.92 -23.78
C ASP A 445 -24.41 16.24 -24.76
N ASP A 446 -23.64 17.28 -24.45
CA ASP A 446 -22.60 17.86 -25.31
C ASP A 446 -21.32 17.96 -24.46
N ARG A 447 -20.39 18.81 -24.89
CA ARG A 447 -19.10 18.99 -24.23
C ARG A 447 -19.21 19.67 -22.86
N LEU A 448 -18.57 19.06 -21.85
CA LEU A 448 -18.32 19.61 -20.52
C LEU A 448 -16.80 19.76 -20.34
N THR A 449 -16.30 20.98 -20.25
CA THR A 449 -14.88 21.23 -19.95
C THR A 449 -14.73 21.65 -18.49
N VAL A 450 -13.73 21.08 -17.83
CA VAL A 450 -13.33 21.39 -16.45
C VAL A 450 -11.81 21.59 -16.40
N GLY A 451 -11.35 22.63 -15.70
CA GLY A 451 -9.92 22.90 -15.55
C GLY A 451 -9.61 24.25 -14.89
N ASN A 452 -8.38 24.47 -14.46
CA ASN A 452 -7.94 25.64 -13.69
C ASN A 452 -8.85 25.96 -12.48
N ILE A 453 -9.02 24.97 -11.60
CA ILE A 453 -9.73 25.09 -10.32
C ILE A 453 -8.69 25.09 -9.20
N ASP A 454 -8.75 26.08 -8.32
CA ASP A 454 -7.83 26.27 -7.18
C ASP A 454 -8.63 26.30 -5.88
N ILE A 455 -8.32 25.40 -4.94
CA ILE A 455 -9.02 25.30 -3.65
C ILE A 455 -8.11 25.84 -2.54
N GLN A 456 -8.65 26.73 -1.71
CA GLN A 456 -7.94 27.40 -0.63
C GLN A 456 -8.60 27.09 0.73
N PRO A 457 -7.81 26.96 1.81
CA PRO A 457 -6.37 27.30 1.94
C PRO A 457 -5.37 26.15 1.68
N ASP A 458 -5.84 24.97 1.27
CA ASP A 458 -5.14 23.69 1.25
C ASP A 458 -5.71 22.78 0.15
N ASP A 459 -4.96 21.73 -0.21
CA ASP A 459 -5.23 20.84 -1.35
C ASP A 459 -6.35 19.82 -1.06
N ARG A 460 -7.56 20.34 -0.81
CA ARG A 460 -8.77 19.60 -0.47
C ARG A 460 -9.61 19.30 -1.70
N ALA A 461 -9.14 18.39 -2.55
CA ALA A 461 -9.88 17.97 -3.73
C ALA A 461 -11.32 17.51 -3.43
N GLY A 462 -11.58 16.96 -2.24
CA GLY A 462 -12.93 16.62 -1.78
C GLY A 462 -13.89 17.79 -1.58
N ALA A 463 -13.44 19.05 -1.69
CA ALA A 463 -14.26 20.25 -1.55
C ALA A 463 -14.96 20.67 -2.86
N PHE A 464 -14.61 20.10 -4.02
CA PHE A 464 -15.25 20.43 -5.30
C PHE A 464 -15.67 19.18 -6.07
N TRP A 465 -16.95 19.08 -6.42
CA TRP A 465 -17.51 17.93 -7.13
C TRP A 465 -18.29 18.38 -8.35
N VAL A 466 -17.98 17.80 -9.51
CA VAL A 466 -18.73 17.98 -10.76
C VAL A 466 -19.40 16.66 -11.13
N TYR A 467 -20.73 16.61 -11.09
CA TYR A 467 -21.51 15.47 -11.52
C TYR A 467 -21.98 15.62 -12.97
N GLY A 468 -21.61 14.64 -13.80
CA GLY A 468 -21.99 14.54 -15.20
C GLY A 468 -22.91 13.35 -15.48
N THR A 469 -23.54 13.37 -16.65
CA THR A 469 -24.33 12.23 -17.13
C THR A 469 -23.46 11.30 -17.98
N GLU A 470 -23.93 10.06 -18.16
CA GLU A 470 -23.32 9.09 -19.11
C GLU A 470 -23.33 9.56 -20.58
N ARG A 471 -24.01 10.67 -20.88
CA ARG A 471 -24.12 11.23 -22.23
C ARG A 471 -23.17 12.41 -22.47
N ALA A 472 -22.48 12.88 -21.43
CA ALA A 472 -21.59 14.01 -21.54
C ALA A 472 -20.29 13.62 -22.27
N GLU A 473 -19.74 14.57 -23.03
CA GLU A 473 -18.37 14.51 -23.56
C GLU A 473 -17.49 15.37 -22.64
N VAL A 474 -16.85 14.73 -21.66
CA VAL A 474 -16.09 15.43 -20.61
C VAL A 474 -14.64 15.65 -21.04
N THR A 475 -14.12 16.85 -20.89
CA THR A 475 -12.70 17.18 -21.11
C THR A 475 -12.13 17.78 -19.83
N VAL A 476 -11.06 17.18 -19.31
CA VAL A 476 -10.28 17.71 -18.19
C VAL A 476 -9.00 18.29 -18.77
N ASP A 477 -8.76 19.58 -18.55
CA ASP A 477 -7.60 20.30 -19.07
C ASP A 477 -6.77 21.00 -17.98
N ASP A 478 -5.52 21.33 -18.34
CA ASP A 478 -4.55 22.09 -17.55
C ASP A 478 -4.40 21.57 -16.09
N GLU A 479 -4.39 22.47 -15.10
CA GLU A 479 -4.31 22.15 -13.66
C GLU A 479 -5.74 22.07 -13.11
N TYR A 480 -6.16 20.92 -12.57
CA TYR A 480 -7.52 20.75 -12.04
C TYR A 480 -7.50 20.20 -10.63
N GLU A 481 -8.11 20.90 -9.68
CA GLU A 481 -8.37 20.40 -8.33
C GLU A 481 -9.85 20.08 -8.11
N GLY A 482 -10.17 18.84 -7.74
CA GLY A 482 -11.53 18.42 -7.44
C GLY A 482 -11.88 17.00 -7.87
N VAL A 483 -13.17 16.70 -7.88
CA VAL A 483 -13.72 15.41 -8.32
C VAL A 483 -14.64 15.56 -9.52
N VAL A 484 -14.33 14.84 -10.60
CA VAL A 484 -15.21 14.72 -11.77
C VAL A 484 -15.89 13.36 -11.72
N TYR A 485 -17.20 13.33 -11.51
CA TYR A 485 -17.98 12.12 -11.36
C TYR A 485 -19.04 12.00 -12.46
N ALA A 486 -18.65 11.37 -13.56
CA ALA A 486 -19.50 11.10 -14.73
C ALA A 486 -19.37 9.65 -15.24
N PRO A 487 -19.71 8.62 -14.42
CA PRO A 487 -19.58 7.23 -14.85
C PRO A 487 -20.37 6.97 -16.15
N GLY A 488 -19.74 6.22 -17.07
CA GLY A 488 -20.31 5.90 -18.38
C GLY A 488 -20.22 7.01 -19.43
N SER A 489 -19.65 8.18 -19.12
CA SER A 489 -19.45 9.28 -20.07
C SER A 489 -18.31 9.02 -21.06
N GLU A 490 -18.25 9.76 -22.17
CA GLU A 490 -17.01 9.89 -22.94
C GLU A 490 -16.11 10.90 -22.22
N MET A 491 -14.85 10.58 -22.02
CA MET A 491 -13.92 11.39 -21.25
C MET A 491 -12.61 11.59 -21.99
N THR A 492 -12.05 12.78 -21.91
CA THR A 492 -10.71 13.11 -22.42
C THR A 492 -9.94 13.81 -21.32
N ILE A 493 -8.80 13.24 -20.94
CA ILE A 493 -7.77 13.91 -20.15
C ILE A 493 -6.75 14.42 -21.15
N GLU A 494 -6.57 15.75 -21.22
CA GLU A 494 -5.66 16.37 -22.20
C GLU A 494 -4.18 16.10 -21.88
N ASP A 495 -3.31 16.36 -22.86
CA ASP A 495 -1.87 16.19 -22.71
C ASP A 495 -1.34 17.14 -21.60
N ASN A 496 -0.46 16.65 -20.72
CA ASN A 496 0.12 17.39 -19.58
C ASN A 496 -0.90 17.89 -18.54
N ALA A 497 -2.10 17.31 -18.48
CA ALA A 497 -3.04 17.63 -17.42
C ALA A 497 -2.47 17.21 -16.05
N ASP A 498 -2.57 18.10 -15.05
CA ASP A 498 -2.16 17.86 -13.67
C ASP A 498 -3.40 17.94 -12.77
N ILE A 499 -3.86 16.77 -12.33
CA ILE A 499 -5.14 16.61 -11.63
C ILE A 499 -4.86 16.30 -10.16
N THR A 500 -5.40 17.11 -9.26
CA THR A 500 -5.41 16.85 -7.82
C THR A 500 -6.84 16.46 -7.41
N GLY A 501 -7.06 15.17 -7.14
CA GLY A 501 -8.37 14.62 -6.82
C GLY A 501 -8.69 13.33 -7.56
N ALA A 502 -9.93 13.21 -8.05
CA ALA A 502 -10.42 11.96 -8.62
C ALA A 502 -11.27 12.17 -9.88
N ILE A 503 -11.11 11.24 -10.82
CA ILE A 503 -11.87 11.23 -12.07
C ILE A 503 -12.56 9.89 -12.23
N VAL A 504 -13.88 9.91 -12.43
CA VAL A 504 -14.70 8.73 -12.67
C VAL A 504 -15.46 8.94 -13.97
N GLY A 505 -15.01 8.28 -15.04
CA GLY A 505 -15.57 8.38 -16.39
C GLY A 505 -15.97 7.03 -16.96
N GLY A 506 -16.47 7.03 -18.21
CA GLY A 506 -16.70 5.83 -19.01
C GLY A 506 -15.52 5.54 -19.95
N GLU A 507 -15.72 5.71 -21.25
CA GLU A 507 -14.64 5.58 -22.24
C GLU A 507 -13.70 6.78 -22.12
N THR A 508 -12.48 6.54 -21.65
CA THR A 508 -11.51 7.59 -21.33
C THR A 508 -10.38 7.61 -22.35
N LYS A 509 -10.21 8.74 -23.04
CA LYS A 509 -9.04 9.05 -23.83
C LYS A 509 -7.99 9.73 -22.95
N LEU A 510 -6.84 9.11 -22.80
CA LEU A 510 -5.74 9.62 -21.98
C LEU A 510 -4.70 10.34 -22.87
N GLY A 511 -4.35 11.58 -22.50
CA GLY A 511 -3.29 12.38 -23.11
C GLY A 511 -1.89 11.98 -22.64
N ASP A 512 -0.88 12.45 -23.37
CA ASP A 512 0.54 12.23 -23.02
C ASP A 512 0.93 13.04 -21.78
N ASP A 513 1.82 12.49 -20.92
CA ASP A 513 2.38 13.16 -19.72
C ASP A 513 1.33 13.62 -18.69
N ALA A 514 0.15 12.99 -18.65
CA ALA A 514 -0.88 13.30 -17.64
C ALA A 514 -0.50 12.77 -16.26
N THR A 515 -0.80 13.56 -15.22
CA THR A 515 -0.56 13.21 -13.81
C THR A 515 -1.85 13.33 -13.00
N ILE A 516 -2.10 12.36 -12.13
CA ILE A 516 -3.21 12.37 -11.17
C ILE A 516 -2.65 12.16 -9.77
N ASN A 517 -2.89 13.12 -8.88
CA ASN A 517 -2.55 13.10 -7.47
C ASN A 517 -3.84 12.89 -6.69
N PHE A 518 -4.07 11.67 -6.19
CA PHE A 518 -5.33 11.26 -5.58
C PHE A 518 -5.40 11.61 -4.08
N ASP A 519 -6.41 12.37 -3.68
CA ASP A 519 -6.74 12.56 -2.26
C ASP A 519 -7.32 11.26 -1.69
N ARG A 520 -6.57 10.56 -0.84
CA ARG A 520 -6.99 9.27 -0.29
C ARG A 520 -8.22 9.33 0.59
N SER A 521 -8.56 10.51 1.12
CA SER A 521 -9.80 10.70 1.88
C SER A 521 -11.06 10.51 1.02
N LEU A 522 -10.92 10.57 -0.32
CA LEU A 522 -12.02 10.34 -1.28
C LEU A 522 -12.32 8.86 -1.51
N ARG A 523 -11.45 7.92 -1.08
CA ARG A 523 -11.63 6.49 -1.37
C ARG A 523 -12.83 5.94 -0.61
N THR A 524 -13.83 5.47 -1.36
CA THR A 524 -15.05 4.89 -0.77
C THR A 524 -15.04 3.37 -0.74
N ASP A 525 -14.21 2.75 -1.57
CA ASP A 525 -14.11 1.28 -1.69
C ASP A 525 -12.72 0.88 -2.19
N VAL A 526 -12.34 -0.39 -2.03
CA VAL A 526 -11.02 -0.91 -2.38
C VAL A 526 -11.16 -2.02 -3.43
N PRO A 527 -10.64 -1.81 -4.65
CA PRO A 527 -10.93 -2.69 -5.77
C PRO A 527 -10.19 -4.04 -5.71
N ILE A 528 -9.09 -4.15 -4.95
CA ILE A 528 -8.28 -5.37 -4.84
C ILE A 528 -8.86 -6.26 -3.72
N PRO A 529 -9.20 -7.54 -3.95
CA PRO A 529 -9.72 -8.43 -2.91
C PRO A 529 -8.71 -8.68 -1.76
N PRO A 530 -9.16 -8.85 -0.49
CA PRO A 530 -8.26 -9.04 0.65
C PRO A 530 -7.24 -10.18 0.51
N GLU A 531 -7.61 -11.28 -0.16
CA GLU A 531 -6.73 -12.43 -0.42
C GLU A 531 -5.61 -12.16 -1.43
N ASN A 532 -5.71 -11.08 -2.21
CA ASN A 532 -4.71 -10.65 -3.19
C ASN A 532 -3.86 -9.47 -2.68
N ARG A 533 -4.06 -9.03 -1.44
CA ARG A 533 -3.25 -7.99 -0.77
C ARG A 533 -2.05 -8.66 -0.05
N ASN A 534 -1.00 -7.89 0.28
CA ASN A 534 0.24 -8.38 0.92
C ASN A 534 0.95 -9.53 0.17
N ILE A 535 1.58 -9.25 -0.97
CA ILE A 535 2.21 -10.27 -1.82
C ILE A 535 3.74 -10.24 -1.67
N SER A 536 4.32 -11.18 -0.92
CA SER A 536 5.77 -11.40 -0.99
C SER A 536 6.10 -12.33 -2.16
N VAL A 537 7.02 -11.91 -3.03
CA VAL A 537 7.53 -12.70 -4.14
C VAL A 537 9.04 -12.91 -3.94
N LYS A 538 9.57 -14.04 -4.40
CA LYS A 538 11.02 -14.28 -4.40
C LYS A 538 11.46 -14.25 -5.86
N ASP A 539 12.38 -13.36 -6.21
CA ASP A 539 12.93 -13.30 -7.56
C ASP A 539 14.38 -13.79 -7.55
N THR A 540 14.57 -15.03 -7.98
CA THR A 540 15.87 -15.69 -7.94
C THR A 540 16.83 -15.22 -9.05
N LYS A 541 16.55 -14.08 -9.73
CA LYS A 541 17.26 -13.67 -10.96
C LYS A 541 18.10 -12.41 -10.87
N THR A 542 17.89 -11.52 -9.91
CA THR A 542 18.50 -10.18 -9.93
C THR A 542 19.85 -10.13 -9.19
N ARG A 543 20.80 -10.98 -9.58
CA ARG A 543 22.21 -10.73 -9.27
C ARG A 543 22.88 -9.89 -10.37
N PRO A 544 23.82 -8.99 -10.06
CA PRO A 544 24.57 -8.26 -11.08
C PRO A 544 25.23 -9.22 -12.11
N PRO A 545 25.42 -8.78 -13.37
CA PRO A 545 26.10 -9.60 -14.37
C PRO A 545 27.51 -9.97 -13.90
N LEU A 546 27.89 -11.23 -14.06
CA LEU A 546 29.08 -11.80 -13.46
C LEU A 546 30.20 -11.98 -14.50
N ASP A 547 31.41 -11.53 -14.16
CA ASP A 547 32.64 -11.85 -14.87
C ASP A 547 33.44 -12.92 -14.10
N VAL A 548 33.56 -14.14 -14.63
CA VAL A 548 34.35 -15.21 -14.01
C VAL A 548 35.62 -15.46 -14.80
N THR A 549 36.76 -15.45 -14.12
CA THR A 549 38.06 -15.80 -14.72
C THR A 549 38.67 -17.02 -14.05
N PHE A 550 38.97 -18.05 -14.83
CA PHE A 550 39.63 -19.25 -14.36
C PHE A 550 41.13 -19.16 -14.63
N VAL A 551 41.95 -19.33 -13.59
CA VAL A 551 43.41 -19.32 -13.66
C VAL A 551 43.91 -20.70 -13.24
N LEU A 552 44.12 -21.56 -14.23
CA LEU A 552 44.34 -22.99 -14.04
C LEU A 552 45.82 -23.35 -14.16
N ASP A 553 46.31 -24.18 -13.23
CA ASP A 553 47.67 -24.70 -13.34
C ASP A 553 47.79 -25.69 -14.52
N ARG A 554 48.87 -25.51 -15.27
CA ARG A 554 49.34 -26.36 -16.37
C ARG A 554 50.78 -26.80 -16.13
N SER A 555 51.30 -26.68 -14.91
CA SER A 555 52.63 -27.14 -14.55
C SER A 555 52.79 -28.65 -14.80
N GLY A 556 54.04 -29.11 -14.85
CA GLY A 556 54.32 -30.53 -15.06
C GLY A 556 53.82 -31.44 -13.94
N SER A 557 53.55 -30.89 -12.74
CA SER A 557 52.98 -31.64 -11.61
C SER A 557 51.49 -31.95 -11.80
N MET A 558 50.80 -31.27 -12.72
CA MET A 558 49.43 -31.67 -13.07
C MET A 558 49.38 -33.03 -13.78
N GLY A 559 50.47 -33.45 -14.43
CA GLY A 559 50.57 -34.73 -15.14
C GLY A 559 49.95 -34.72 -16.55
N ASP A 560 50.29 -35.72 -17.36
CA ASP A 560 49.78 -35.96 -18.72
C ASP A 560 49.57 -37.47 -18.95
N ILE A 561 48.60 -37.83 -19.81
CA ILE A 561 48.39 -39.21 -20.28
C ILE A 561 49.33 -39.53 -21.45
N TYR A 562 50.07 -40.64 -21.33
CA TYR A 562 50.99 -41.12 -22.38
C TYR A 562 50.39 -42.18 -23.31
N ASP A 563 49.57 -43.08 -22.74
CA ASP A 563 48.91 -44.17 -23.46
C ASP A 563 47.64 -44.56 -22.70
N SER A 564 46.70 -45.24 -23.35
CA SER A 564 45.48 -45.74 -22.72
C SER A 564 45.15 -47.16 -23.16
N GLY A 565 44.46 -47.90 -22.29
CA GLY A 565 44.08 -49.28 -22.54
C GLY A 565 42.79 -49.66 -21.84
N THR A 566 42.00 -50.55 -22.43
CA THR A 566 40.68 -50.92 -21.92
C THR A 566 40.67 -52.31 -21.30
N VAL A 567 40.09 -52.43 -20.11
CA VAL A 567 39.78 -53.68 -19.43
C VAL A 567 38.35 -54.10 -19.75
N THR A 568 38.15 -55.30 -20.30
CA THR A 568 36.84 -55.75 -20.79
C THR A 568 36.36 -57.00 -20.06
N GLY A 569 35.18 -56.91 -19.45
CA GLY A 569 34.56 -58.03 -18.74
C GLY A 569 35.31 -58.50 -17.50
N ASN A 570 34.84 -59.58 -16.87
CA ASN A 570 35.40 -60.15 -15.64
C ASN A 570 36.38 -61.30 -15.88
N VAL A 571 36.83 -61.49 -17.12
CA VAL A 571 37.78 -62.55 -17.47
C VAL A 571 39.20 -62.01 -17.34
N TRP A 572 40.02 -62.68 -16.54
CA TRP A 572 41.43 -62.35 -16.37
C TRP A 572 42.17 -62.27 -17.70
N GLN A 573 42.65 -61.08 -18.02
CA GLN A 573 43.41 -60.76 -19.22
C GLN A 573 44.72 -60.06 -18.87
N ASP A 574 45.61 -59.95 -19.85
CA ASP A 574 46.84 -59.19 -19.71
C ASP A 574 46.50 -57.70 -19.52
N ALA A 575 47.27 -57.00 -18.66
CA ALA A 575 47.12 -55.56 -18.53
C ALA A 575 47.26 -54.89 -19.92
N PRO A 576 46.31 -54.02 -20.32
CA PRO A 576 46.26 -53.49 -21.69
C PRO A 576 47.38 -52.48 -21.99
N LEU A 577 48.17 -52.09 -20.99
CA LEU A 577 49.29 -51.16 -21.08
C LEU A 577 50.64 -51.91 -21.13
N ARG A 578 51.53 -51.52 -22.05
CA ARG A 578 52.87 -52.12 -22.20
C ARG A 578 53.95 -51.24 -21.57
N THR A 579 54.24 -51.47 -20.29
CA THR A 579 55.01 -50.49 -19.53
C THR A 579 56.53 -50.61 -19.65
N ARG A 580 57.20 -49.45 -19.51
CA ARG A 580 58.62 -49.36 -19.12
C ARG A 580 58.73 -49.59 -17.61
N ARG A 581 59.94 -49.87 -17.09
CA ARG A 581 60.15 -50.12 -15.65
C ARG A 581 59.80 -48.85 -14.84
N GLY A 582 58.84 -48.96 -13.92
CA GLY A 582 58.43 -47.88 -13.01
C GLY A 582 57.25 -47.03 -13.50
N THR A 583 56.34 -47.63 -14.27
CA THR A 583 55.15 -46.94 -14.80
C THR A 583 53.93 -47.29 -13.94
N GLU A 584 53.10 -46.29 -13.66
CA GLU A 584 51.84 -46.45 -12.95
C GLU A 584 50.66 -46.39 -13.93
N ALA A 585 49.67 -47.25 -13.72
CA ALA A 585 48.44 -47.25 -14.48
C ALA A 585 47.32 -46.71 -13.60
N LEU A 586 46.79 -45.55 -13.95
CA LEU A 586 45.64 -44.92 -13.29
C LEU A 586 44.35 -45.54 -13.84
N LEU A 587 43.43 -45.93 -12.97
CA LEU A 587 42.08 -46.27 -13.40
C LEU A 587 41.30 -45.00 -13.71
N ASP A 588 40.59 -44.97 -14.83
CA ASP A 588 39.77 -43.81 -15.20
C ASP A 588 38.86 -43.41 -14.03
N PRO A 589 39.03 -42.19 -13.48
CA PRO A 589 38.18 -41.67 -12.39
C PRO A 589 36.69 -41.76 -12.71
N ARG A 590 36.33 -41.64 -14.00
CA ARG A 590 34.93 -41.68 -14.47
C ARG A 590 34.39 -43.12 -14.62
N ALA A 591 35.17 -44.14 -14.26
CA ALA A 591 34.75 -45.52 -14.37
C ALA A 591 33.72 -45.88 -13.30
N ASN A 592 32.60 -46.49 -13.71
CA ASN A 592 31.61 -47.02 -12.76
C ASN A 592 32.03 -48.33 -12.06
N HIS A 593 33.20 -48.87 -12.41
CA HIS A 593 33.61 -50.19 -11.98
C HIS A 593 35.10 -50.25 -11.68
N SER A 594 35.42 -50.79 -10.50
CA SER A 594 36.75 -51.13 -10.05
C SER A 594 37.31 -52.32 -10.84
N ILE A 595 38.63 -52.46 -10.85
CA ILE A 595 39.30 -53.60 -11.48
C ILE A 595 40.04 -54.44 -10.44
N GLU A 596 39.88 -55.76 -10.54
CA GLU A 596 40.72 -56.70 -9.81
C GLU A 596 42.06 -56.86 -10.54
N VAL A 597 43.15 -56.79 -9.77
CA VAL A 597 44.52 -56.96 -10.23
C VAL A 597 45.11 -58.18 -9.55
N GLN A 598 45.71 -59.10 -10.31
CA GLN A 598 46.43 -60.24 -9.76
C GLN A 598 47.86 -60.34 -10.29
N TYR A 599 48.79 -60.62 -9.38
CA TYR A 599 50.20 -60.79 -9.69
C TYR A 599 50.54 -62.27 -9.79
N CYS A 600 51.04 -62.69 -10.94
CA CYS A 600 51.33 -64.06 -11.31
C CYS A 600 52.83 -64.28 -11.45
N ASN A 601 53.42 -65.21 -10.68
CA ASN A 601 54.82 -65.58 -10.81
C ASN A 601 54.98 -66.97 -11.43
N ASN A 602 55.62 -67.07 -12.60
CA ASN A 602 55.78 -68.33 -13.37
C ASN A 602 54.44 -69.12 -13.52
N GLY A 603 53.35 -68.41 -13.84
CA GLY A 603 52.01 -69.01 -14.00
C GLY A 603 51.26 -69.33 -12.70
N ARG A 604 51.81 -68.98 -11.52
CA ARG A 604 51.09 -69.04 -10.23
C ARG A 604 50.72 -67.64 -9.75
N CYS A 605 49.43 -67.33 -9.77
CA CYS A 605 48.88 -66.08 -9.24
C CYS A 605 48.64 -66.19 -7.74
N GLY A 606 49.02 -65.17 -6.97
CA GLY A 606 49.03 -65.25 -5.51
C GLY A 606 48.48 -64.01 -4.81
N TYR A 607 48.95 -62.82 -5.17
CA TYR A 607 48.47 -61.57 -4.58
C TYR A 607 47.40 -60.95 -5.47
N ARG A 608 46.27 -60.57 -4.86
CA ARG A 608 45.15 -59.87 -5.50
C ARG A 608 44.86 -58.59 -4.75
N THR A 609 44.49 -57.57 -5.49
CA THR A 609 44.03 -56.27 -4.96
C THR A 609 42.96 -55.74 -5.91
N THR A 610 42.05 -54.94 -5.38
CA THR A 610 41.07 -54.18 -6.18
C THR A 610 41.59 -52.76 -6.27
N ILE A 611 41.52 -52.19 -7.47
CA ILE A 611 41.83 -50.79 -7.73
C ILE A 611 40.50 -50.13 -8.04
N GLU A 612 40.11 -49.19 -7.19
CA GLU A 612 38.93 -48.35 -7.38
C GLU A 612 39.20 -47.30 -8.48
N PRO A 613 38.17 -46.71 -9.09
CA PRO A 613 38.31 -45.51 -9.93
C PRO A 613 39.17 -44.45 -9.21
N GLY A 614 39.97 -43.70 -9.98
CA GLY A 614 40.90 -42.69 -9.43
C GLY A 614 42.16 -43.23 -8.79
N ASN A 615 42.22 -44.53 -8.47
CA ASN A 615 43.41 -45.13 -7.89
C ASN A 615 44.35 -45.69 -8.95
N SER A 616 45.63 -45.68 -8.62
CA SER A 616 46.71 -46.09 -9.50
C SER A 616 47.31 -47.44 -9.08
N MET A 617 47.90 -48.15 -10.02
CA MET A 617 48.61 -49.41 -9.77
C MET A 617 49.97 -49.45 -10.44
N TYR A 618 50.94 -50.07 -9.77
CA TYR A 618 52.24 -50.37 -10.38
C TYR A 618 52.18 -51.57 -11.32
N VAL A 619 52.19 -51.31 -12.63
CA VAL A 619 52.27 -52.37 -13.64
C VAL A 619 53.74 -52.69 -13.92
N VAL A 620 54.31 -53.63 -13.14
CA VAL A 620 55.71 -54.02 -13.30
C VAL A 620 55.86 -55.23 -14.24
N HIS A 621 56.41 -55.00 -15.44
CA HIS A 621 57.06 -56.04 -16.23
C HIS A 621 58.58 -56.02 -15.96
N ASP A 622 59.07 -56.86 -15.04
CA ASP A 622 60.51 -57.06 -14.86
C ASP A 622 61.09 -57.84 -16.06
N ARG A 623 62.23 -57.38 -16.59
CA ARG A 623 62.96 -57.98 -17.72
C ARG A 623 63.45 -59.42 -17.45
N THR A 624 63.21 -59.96 -16.26
CA THR A 624 63.50 -61.35 -15.88
C THR A 624 62.38 -62.35 -16.21
N TRP A 625 61.24 -61.91 -16.78
CA TRP A 625 60.12 -62.75 -17.24
C TRP A 625 59.39 -63.54 -16.14
N THR A 626 59.61 -63.25 -14.86
CA THR A 626 59.01 -64.07 -13.79
C THR A 626 57.67 -63.58 -13.29
N THR A 627 57.30 -62.29 -13.42
CA THR A 627 56.04 -61.73 -12.89
C THR A 627 55.17 -61.11 -13.99
N GLU A 628 53.92 -61.57 -14.10
CA GLU A 628 52.87 -61.15 -15.04
C GLU A 628 51.72 -60.53 -14.23
N VAL A 629 51.22 -59.35 -14.66
CA VAL A 629 50.05 -58.69 -14.06
C VAL A 629 48.85 -58.99 -14.93
N ARG A 630 47.78 -59.50 -14.32
CA ARG A 630 46.49 -59.72 -14.99
C ARG A 630 45.43 -58.87 -14.33
N VAL A 631 44.50 -58.39 -15.16
CA VAL A 631 43.40 -57.52 -14.76
C VAL A 631 42.07 -58.12 -15.19
N ALA A 632 41.00 -57.81 -14.45
CA ALA A 632 39.61 -58.15 -14.78
C ALA A 632 38.69 -57.14 -14.09
N ASN A 633 37.51 -56.86 -14.65
CA ASN A 633 36.54 -56.01 -13.96
C ASN A 633 35.99 -56.72 -12.72
N GLU A 634 35.85 -55.97 -11.62
CA GLU A 634 35.22 -56.48 -10.41
C GLU A 634 33.72 -56.66 -10.68
N SER A 635 33.31 -57.90 -10.87
CA SER A 635 31.89 -58.28 -10.93
C SER A 635 31.07 -57.76 -12.12
N CYS A 636 31.69 -57.33 -13.24
CA CYS A 636 30.97 -57.00 -14.47
C CYS A 636 31.47 -57.74 -15.73
N ASP A 637 30.59 -58.55 -16.35
CA ASP A 637 30.89 -59.37 -17.54
C ASP A 637 30.94 -58.59 -18.87
N ARG A 638 30.43 -57.36 -18.91
CA ARG A 638 30.25 -56.57 -20.15
C ARG A 638 30.73 -55.12 -20.06
N CYS A 639 31.35 -54.74 -18.96
CA CYS A 639 31.83 -53.39 -18.78
C CYS A 639 33.18 -53.22 -19.47
N GLU A 640 33.45 -51.99 -19.89
CA GLU A 640 34.73 -51.53 -20.39
C GLU A 640 35.22 -50.49 -19.40
N VAL A 641 36.41 -50.71 -18.84
CA VAL A 641 37.03 -49.79 -17.89
C VAL A 641 38.35 -49.32 -18.50
N THR A 642 38.50 -48.01 -18.66
CA THR A 642 39.72 -47.43 -19.25
C THR A 642 40.79 -47.30 -18.17
N THR A 643 42.04 -47.57 -18.56
CA THR A 643 43.24 -47.37 -17.75
C THR A 643 44.20 -46.47 -18.51
N PHE A 644 44.84 -45.54 -17.82
CA PHE A 644 45.76 -44.57 -18.39
C PHE A 644 47.19 -44.83 -17.91
N GLU A 645 48.15 -44.82 -18.82
CA GLU A 645 49.56 -44.67 -18.47
C GLU A 645 49.82 -43.19 -18.15
N VAL A 646 50.06 -42.89 -16.88
CA VAL A 646 50.26 -41.52 -16.39
C VAL A 646 51.71 -41.31 -15.91
N VAL A 647 52.18 -40.07 -16.00
CA VAL A 647 53.34 -39.61 -15.20
C VAL A 647 52.80 -39.05 -13.89
N ASP A 648 53.55 -39.26 -12.80
CA ASP A 648 53.25 -38.69 -11.47
C ASP A 648 52.75 -37.25 -11.63
N GLY A 649 51.50 -37.03 -11.22
CA GLY A 649 50.88 -35.71 -11.22
C GLY A 649 49.48 -35.75 -10.64
N ASN A 650 48.98 -34.59 -10.22
CA ASN A 650 47.78 -34.49 -9.39
C ASN A 650 46.46 -34.46 -10.19
N ASP A 651 46.48 -34.13 -11.49
CA ASP A 651 45.31 -34.17 -12.39
C ASP A 651 45.66 -34.63 -13.83
N PRO A 652 46.16 -35.87 -13.99
CA PRO A 652 46.62 -36.36 -15.30
C PRO A 652 45.46 -36.56 -16.29
N THR A 653 44.22 -36.69 -15.81
CA THR A 653 43.01 -36.89 -16.63
C THR A 653 42.31 -35.61 -17.02
N GLY A 654 42.75 -34.45 -16.51
CA GLY A 654 42.23 -33.14 -16.89
C GLY A 654 40.86 -32.82 -16.28
N LEU A 655 40.55 -33.35 -15.10
CA LEU A 655 39.29 -33.10 -14.39
C LEU A 655 39.10 -31.62 -14.06
N ARG A 656 40.18 -30.84 -13.89
CA ARG A 656 40.07 -29.37 -13.75
C ARG A 656 39.41 -28.71 -14.96
N GLY A 657 39.62 -29.28 -16.14
CA GLY A 657 38.99 -28.79 -17.37
C GLY A 657 37.52 -29.15 -17.44
N ASP A 658 37.13 -30.32 -16.91
CA ASP A 658 35.70 -30.68 -16.78
C ASP A 658 35.00 -29.75 -15.79
N ALA A 659 35.52 -29.63 -14.58
CA ALA A 659 34.97 -28.77 -13.53
C ALA A 659 34.81 -27.31 -14.00
N THR A 660 35.79 -26.79 -14.75
CA THR A 660 35.69 -25.44 -15.35
C THR A 660 34.56 -25.36 -16.38
N ARG A 661 34.39 -26.37 -17.24
CA ARG A 661 33.30 -26.40 -18.23
C ARG A 661 31.94 -26.51 -17.57
N ASP A 662 31.84 -27.27 -16.50
CA ASP A 662 30.60 -27.47 -15.76
C ASP A 662 30.21 -26.17 -15.04
N PHE A 663 31.16 -25.48 -14.39
CA PHE A 663 30.95 -24.14 -13.86
C PHE A 663 30.42 -23.17 -14.93
N ILE A 664 31.10 -23.07 -16.08
CA ILE A 664 30.66 -22.20 -17.18
C ILE A 664 29.25 -22.59 -17.66
N GLY A 665 28.90 -23.87 -17.60
CA GLY A 665 27.56 -24.36 -17.94
C GLY A 665 26.45 -23.96 -16.98
N LEU A 666 26.80 -23.50 -15.76
CA LEU A 666 25.85 -22.96 -14.77
C LEU A 666 25.63 -21.45 -14.92
N MET A 667 26.50 -20.75 -15.65
CA MET A 667 26.40 -19.32 -15.90
C MET A 667 25.31 -18.99 -16.95
N ASN A 668 24.76 -17.77 -16.92
CA ASN A 668 23.61 -17.36 -17.72
C ASN A 668 23.97 -16.27 -18.75
N GLU A 669 24.04 -16.66 -20.03
CA GLU A 669 24.29 -15.71 -21.15
C GLU A 669 23.24 -14.58 -21.20
N SER A 670 21.99 -14.86 -20.81
CA SER A 670 20.91 -13.87 -20.83
C SER A 670 21.02 -12.83 -19.70
N ASN A 671 21.81 -13.10 -18.65
CA ASN A 671 22.18 -12.12 -17.62
C ASN A 671 23.48 -11.38 -17.98
N ASP A 672 23.89 -11.43 -19.24
CA ASP A 672 25.18 -11.01 -19.76
C ASP A 672 26.41 -11.63 -19.03
N ASP A 673 26.32 -12.80 -18.41
CA ASP A 673 27.49 -13.38 -17.74
C ASP A 673 28.64 -13.62 -18.72
N ARG A 674 29.89 -13.45 -18.25
CA ARG A 674 31.09 -13.65 -19.07
C ARG A 674 32.10 -14.54 -18.39
N ALA A 675 32.71 -15.41 -19.18
CA ALA A 675 33.78 -16.29 -18.70
C ALA A 675 35.08 -16.09 -19.50
N GLY A 676 36.21 -16.19 -18.81
CA GLY A 676 37.55 -16.19 -19.41
C GLY A 676 38.40 -17.30 -18.80
N VAL A 677 39.23 -17.95 -19.61
CA VAL A 677 40.02 -19.12 -19.17
C VAL A 677 41.49 -18.93 -19.51
N TYR A 678 42.31 -18.99 -18.46
CA TYR A 678 43.74 -18.77 -18.51
C TYR A 678 44.46 -19.94 -17.86
N GLU A 679 45.60 -20.33 -18.44
CA GLU A 679 46.50 -21.32 -17.86
C GLU A 679 47.84 -20.68 -17.50
N PHE A 680 48.58 -21.30 -16.58
CA PHE A 680 49.96 -20.90 -16.31
C PHE A 680 50.92 -22.07 -16.21
N ASN A 681 52.17 -21.83 -16.63
CA ASN A 681 53.31 -22.66 -16.27
C ASN A 681 54.56 -21.79 -16.00
N ASP A 682 55.60 -21.77 -16.85
CA ASP A 682 56.67 -20.76 -16.79
C ASP A 682 56.28 -19.40 -17.40
N ARG A 683 55.02 -19.27 -17.84
CA ARG A 683 54.34 -18.07 -18.36
C ARG A 683 52.82 -18.31 -18.37
N GLY A 684 52.04 -17.25 -18.56
CA GLY A 684 50.60 -17.34 -18.77
C GLY A 684 50.23 -17.69 -20.22
N TYR A 685 49.08 -18.32 -20.39
CA TYR A 685 48.42 -18.60 -21.66
C TYR A 685 46.95 -18.25 -21.55
N GLU A 686 46.43 -17.57 -22.55
CA GLU A 686 44.99 -17.38 -22.74
C GLU A 686 44.47 -18.57 -23.56
N LEU A 687 43.52 -19.31 -23.00
CA LEU A 687 42.72 -20.28 -23.77
C LEU A 687 41.55 -19.54 -24.43
N HIS A 688 40.92 -18.63 -23.69
CA HIS A 688 39.88 -17.74 -24.18
C HIS A 688 39.86 -16.44 -23.38
N SER A 689 39.77 -15.30 -24.07
CA SER A 689 39.52 -13.99 -23.47
C SER A 689 38.14 -13.94 -22.82
N LEU A 690 37.91 -12.96 -21.96
CA LEU A 690 36.62 -12.78 -21.30
C LEU A 690 35.52 -12.54 -22.35
N SER A 691 34.49 -13.40 -22.38
CA SER A 691 33.47 -13.41 -23.43
C SER A 691 32.11 -13.84 -22.88
N ASP A 692 31.05 -13.29 -23.48
CA ASP A 692 29.62 -13.61 -23.26
C ASP A 692 29.15 -14.84 -24.06
N ASP A 693 29.86 -15.22 -25.12
CA ASP A 693 29.67 -16.51 -25.81
C ASP A 693 30.21 -17.67 -24.93
N LEU A 694 29.43 -18.08 -23.92
CA LEU A 694 29.84 -19.05 -22.91
C LEU A 694 30.06 -20.44 -23.52
N GLU A 695 29.31 -20.81 -24.55
CA GLU A 695 29.54 -22.06 -25.27
C GLU A 695 30.90 -22.05 -25.99
N ALA A 696 31.32 -20.93 -26.61
CA ALA A 696 32.65 -20.81 -27.19
C ALA A 696 33.77 -20.88 -26.12
N VAL A 697 33.58 -20.22 -24.97
CA VAL A 697 34.51 -20.31 -23.84
C VAL A 697 34.62 -21.76 -23.38
N ARG A 698 33.49 -22.44 -23.17
CA ARG A 698 33.42 -23.83 -22.71
C ARG A 698 34.10 -24.81 -23.68
N GLN A 699 33.94 -24.60 -24.99
CA GLN A 699 34.62 -25.41 -26.02
C GLN A 699 36.14 -25.15 -26.11
N SER A 700 36.62 -24.00 -25.64
CA SER A 700 38.04 -23.64 -25.66
C SER A 700 38.87 -24.31 -24.55
N VAL A 701 38.22 -24.84 -23.51
CA VAL A 701 38.87 -25.43 -22.34
C VAL A 701 39.55 -26.74 -22.76
N ASP A 702 40.85 -26.69 -23.03
CA ASP A 702 41.70 -27.84 -23.38
C ASP A 702 42.96 -27.83 -22.52
N VAL A 703 42.89 -28.52 -21.37
CA VAL A 703 43.92 -28.47 -20.32
C VAL A 703 44.98 -29.55 -20.51
N THR A 704 46.24 -29.23 -20.21
CA THR A 704 47.37 -30.19 -20.27
C THR A 704 48.40 -29.89 -19.18
N GLY A 705 49.34 -30.80 -18.87
CA GLY A 705 50.34 -30.62 -17.80
C GLY A 705 51.79 -30.62 -18.29
N SER A 706 52.46 -29.46 -18.29
CA SER A 706 53.88 -29.36 -18.59
C SER A 706 54.57 -28.10 -18.03
N GLY A 707 55.83 -28.24 -17.62
CA GLY A 707 56.70 -27.08 -17.32
C GLY A 707 56.80 -26.76 -15.82
N TYR A 708 57.03 -25.48 -15.54
CA TYR A 708 57.19 -24.92 -14.18
C TYR A 708 55.88 -24.29 -13.70
N THR A 709 55.86 -23.71 -12.51
CA THR A 709 54.71 -23.09 -11.86
C THR A 709 54.99 -21.60 -11.63
N ASP A 710 54.19 -20.71 -12.23
CA ASP A 710 54.23 -19.25 -12.07
C ASP A 710 52.79 -18.73 -12.03
N ILE A 711 52.18 -18.81 -10.85
CA ILE A 711 50.78 -18.43 -10.60
C ILE A 711 50.56 -16.96 -11.02
N SER A 712 51.55 -16.11 -10.76
CA SER A 712 51.49 -14.68 -11.07
C SER A 712 51.29 -14.40 -12.56
N ALA A 713 51.81 -15.27 -13.44
CA ALA A 713 51.72 -15.07 -14.88
C ALA A 713 50.30 -15.37 -15.43
N GLY A 714 49.57 -16.30 -14.81
CA GLY A 714 48.17 -16.57 -15.14
C GLY A 714 47.26 -15.45 -14.64
N MET A 715 47.41 -15.07 -13.36
CA MET A 715 46.65 -13.97 -12.76
C MET A 715 46.87 -12.65 -13.52
N GLU A 716 48.09 -12.36 -13.97
CA GLU A 716 48.38 -11.14 -14.73
C GLU A 716 47.57 -11.07 -16.03
N LEU A 717 47.41 -12.18 -16.76
CA LEU A 717 46.59 -12.21 -17.98
C LEU A 717 45.10 -12.03 -17.67
N ALA A 718 44.57 -12.74 -16.68
CA ALA A 718 43.17 -12.62 -16.28
C ALA A 718 42.82 -11.19 -15.83
N LEU A 719 43.67 -10.57 -15.00
CA LEU A 719 43.46 -9.20 -14.52
C LEU A 719 43.68 -8.13 -15.60
N ASP A 720 44.32 -8.48 -16.72
CA ASP A 720 44.53 -7.56 -17.85
C ASP A 720 43.24 -7.32 -18.65
N GLU A 721 42.27 -8.22 -18.58
CA GLU A 721 40.93 -8.04 -19.17
C GLU A 721 40.17 -6.88 -18.52
N TYR A 722 40.40 -6.64 -17.23
CA TYR A 722 39.73 -5.59 -16.47
C TYR A 722 40.38 -4.21 -16.60
N ARG A 723 41.27 -4.01 -17.60
CA ARG A 723 41.90 -2.71 -17.89
C ARG A 723 40.88 -1.73 -18.48
N GLY A 724 40.19 -0.98 -17.61
CA GLY A 724 39.21 0.04 -18.00
C GLY A 724 38.59 0.73 -16.79
N PRO A 725 37.54 1.56 -16.98
CA PRO A 725 36.70 2.02 -15.87
C PRO A 725 36.19 0.82 -15.06
N THR A 726 36.01 1.00 -13.75
CA THR A 726 35.32 0.02 -12.90
C THR A 726 33.93 -0.25 -13.47
N SER A 727 33.62 -1.53 -13.67
CA SER A 727 32.33 -2.01 -14.16
C SER A 727 31.38 -2.16 -12.98
N THR A 728 30.07 -2.09 -13.22
CA THR A 728 29.02 -2.48 -12.26
C THR A 728 28.80 -4.00 -12.21
N ARG A 729 29.82 -4.77 -12.60
CA ARG A 729 29.77 -6.24 -12.70
C ARG A 729 30.53 -6.83 -11.54
N ASP A 730 30.01 -7.89 -10.96
CA ASP A 730 30.75 -8.69 -10.01
C ASP A 730 31.84 -9.47 -10.74
N ARG A 731 32.99 -9.59 -10.09
CA ARG A 731 34.18 -10.17 -10.70
C ARG A 731 34.72 -11.25 -9.81
N VAL A 732 34.80 -12.45 -10.34
CA VAL A 732 35.30 -13.62 -9.63
C VAL A 732 36.52 -14.17 -10.35
N MET A 733 37.52 -14.58 -9.58
CA MET A 733 38.70 -15.28 -10.06
C MET A 733 38.87 -16.59 -9.30
N VAL A 734 38.88 -17.71 -10.02
CA VAL A 734 39.15 -19.03 -9.45
C VAL A 734 40.57 -19.44 -9.83
N VAL A 735 41.47 -19.47 -8.85
CA VAL A 735 42.87 -19.88 -9.04
C VAL A 735 43.06 -21.31 -8.56
N LEU A 736 43.48 -22.21 -9.44
CA LEU A 736 43.78 -23.60 -9.09
C LEU A 736 45.28 -23.86 -9.24
N SER A 737 45.92 -24.41 -8.21
CA SER A 737 47.34 -24.81 -8.23
C SER A 737 47.59 -26.09 -7.44
N ASP A 738 48.54 -26.90 -7.92
CA ASP A 738 49.00 -28.11 -7.24
C ASP A 738 50.43 -27.99 -6.67
N GLY A 739 51.06 -26.82 -6.86
CA GLY A 739 52.49 -26.64 -6.64
C GLY A 739 52.90 -25.28 -6.04
N GLU A 740 54.12 -25.23 -5.52
CA GLU A 740 54.83 -23.98 -5.17
C GLU A 740 55.31 -23.25 -6.44
N ASN A 741 55.33 -21.90 -6.43
CA ASN A 741 55.94 -21.16 -7.53
C ASN A 741 57.40 -21.59 -7.70
N ASN A 742 57.76 -21.99 -8.91
CA ASN A 742 59.11 -22.40 -9.24
C ASN A 742 59.51 -21.96 -10.67
N PRO A 743 59.23 -20.71 -11.07
CA PRO A 743 59.40 -20.29 -12.45
C PRO A 743 60.83 -20.50 -12.91
N ARG A 744 60.97 -20.77 -14.20
CA ARG A 744 62.27 -21.07 -14.83
C ARG A 744 63.34 -19.98 -14.59
N ARG A 745 62.92 -18.75 -14.28
CA ARG A 745 63.77 -17.59 -13.97
C ARG A 745 63.14 -16.80 -12.81
N GLY A 746 63.95 -16.15 -11.98
CA GLY A 746 63.46 -15.24 -10.93
C GLY A 746 63.50 -15.82 -9.52
N GLY A 747 63.38 -17.14 -9.37
CA GLY A 747 63.38 -17.82 -8.07
C GLY A 747 62.03 -17.70 -7.35
N SER A 748 61.69 -18.72 -6.54
CA SER A 748 60.37 -18.88 -5.90
C SER A 748 59.96 -17.68 -5.05
N GLU A 749 60.82 -17.20 -4.15
CA GLU A 749 60.49 -16.07 -3.26
C GLU A 749 60.11 -14.77 -4.01
N ALA A 750 60.76 -14.51 -5.16
CA ALA A 750 60.39 -13.36 -5.98
C ALA A 750 59.04 -13.58 -6.67
N ALA A 751 58.78 -14.81 -7.13
CA ALA A 751 57.53 -15.21 -7.75
C ALA A 751 56.35 -15.12 -6.77
N ASP A 752 56.53 -15.58 -5.52
CA ASP A 752 55.51 -15.47 -4.47
C ASP A 752 55.15 -14.00 -4.21
N GLN A 753 56.16 -13.12 -4.16
CA GLN A 753 55.92 -11.68 -4.06
C GLN A 753 55.24 -11.10 -5.30
N HIS A 754 55.46 -11.66 -6.49
CA HIS A 754 54.74 -11.26 -7.71
C HIS A 754 53.28 -11.71 -7.64
N THR A 755 53.01 -12.93 -7.19
CA THR A 755 51.65 -13.47 -7.01
C THR A 755 50.87 -12.64 -6.00
N LYS A 756 51.47 -12.31 -4.84
CA LYS A 756 50.85 -11.40 -3.84
C LYS A 756 50.52 -10.02 -4.41
N ARG A 757 51.37 -9.47 -5.29
CA ARG A 757 51.06 -8.20 -5.98
C ARG A 757 49.90 -8.32 -6.97
N GLN A 758 49.67 -9.49 -7.58
CA GLN A 758 48.49 -9.70 -8.41
C GLN A 758 47.23 -9.82 -7.54
N ALA A 759 47.32 -10.41 -6.35
CA ALA A 759 46.22 -10.41 -5.38
C ALA A 759 45.86 -8.98 -4.92
N ASP A 760 46.85 -8.16 -4.57
CA ASP A 760 46.62 -6.74 -4.26
C ASP A 760 45.92 -6.02 -5.43
N ARG A 761 46.33 -6.31 -6.67
CA ARG A 761 45.71 -5.75 -7.88
C ARG A 761 44.28 -6.27 -8.10
N ALA A 762 43.99 -7.53 -7.77
CA ALA A 762 42.65 -8.10 -7.85
C ALA A 762 41.71 -7.37 -6.87
N ALA A 763 42.14 -7.16 -5.63
CA ALA A 763 41.40 -6.39 -4.64
C ALA A 763 41.17 -4.93 -5.08
N ASP A 764 42.18 -4.26 -5.62
CA ASP A 764 42.06 -2.89 -6.18
C ASP A 764 41.04 -2.80 -7.35
N LEU A 765 40.80 -3.93 -8.04
CA LEU A 765 39.86 -4.04 -9.16
C LEU A 765 38.48 -4.57 -8.73
N GLY A 766 38.26 -4.83 -7.43
CA GLY A 766 37.03 -5.41 -6.90
C GLY A 766 36.79 -6.83 -7.40
N VAL A 767 37.85 -7.65 -7.51
CA VAL A 767 37.77 -9.05 -7.93
C VAL A 767 37.84 -9.95 -6.71
N THR A 768 36.84 -10.79 -6.49
CA THR A 768 36.82 -11.81 -5.45
C THR A 768 37.63 -13.02 -5.90
N VAL A 769 38.65 -13.40 -5.11
CA VAL A 769 39.62 -14.44 -5.48
C VAL A 769 39.40 -15.70 -4.62
N TYR A 770 38.92 -16.76 -5.26
CA TYR A 770 38.89 -18.12 -4.71
C TYR A 770 40.17 -18.86 -5.09
N THR A 771 40.68 -19.68 -4.17
CA THR A 771 41.86 -20.50 -4.44
C THR A 771 41.61 -21.96 -4.13
N ILE A 772 42.07 -22.84 -5.01
CA ILE A 772 41.93 -24.29 -4.89
C ILE A 772 43.33 -24.89 -4.92
N GLY A 773 43.70 -25.49 -3.80
CA GLY A 773 44.93 -26.25 -3.66
C GLY A 773 44.69 -27.74 -3.88
N LEU A 774 45.35 -28.32 -4.89
CA LEU A 774 45.20 -29.73 -5.26
C LEU A 774 46.42 -30.56 -4.83
N GLY A 775 46.20 -31.59 -4.00
CA GLY A 775 47.20 -32.60 -3.64
C GLY A 775 47.95 -32.34 -2.31
N GLU A 776 48.58 -33.38 -1.76
CA GLU A 776 49.15 -33.32 -0.41
C GLU A 776 50.60 -32.78 -0.34
N ASP A 777 51.40 -32.96 -1.39
CA ASP A 777 52.86 -32.75 -1.39
C ASP A 777 53.30 -31.60 -2.33
N ASN A 778 54.14 -30.69 -1.82
CA ASN A 778 54.74 -29.55 -2.55
C ASN A 778 53.76 -28.43 -2.99
N ILE A 779 52.73 -28.17 -2.20
CA ILE A 779 51.83 -27.04 -2.37
C ILE A 779 52.09 -25.93 -1.35
N ASP A 780 52.16 -24.68 -1.81
CA ASP A 780 52.31 -23.51 -0.94
C ASP A 780 50.95 -23.04 -0.39
N LYS A 781 50.48 -23.73 0.66
CA LYS A 781 49.18 -23.43 1.29
C LYS A 781 49.13 -22.05 1.94
N GLU A 782 50.28 -21.51 2.35
CA GLU A 782 50.34 -20.17 2.93
C GLU A 782 50.17 -19.12 1.84
N LEU A 783 50.86 -19.28 0.71
CA LEU A 783 50.66 -18.40 -0.44
C LEU A 783 49.24 -18.43 -0.98
N LEU A 784 48.63 -19.61 -1.18
CA LEU A 784 47.26 -19.69 -1.72
C LEU A 784 46.23 -19.03 -0.80
N ARG A 785 46.36 -19.19 0.52
CA ARG A 785 45.54 -18.44 1.48
C ARG A 785 45.83 -16.95 1.50
N ASP A 786 47.07 -16.54 1.28
CA ASP A 786 47.45 -15.12 1.29
C ASP A 786 46.96 -14.35 0.06
N ILE A 787 46.51 -15.04 -1.01
CA ILE A 787 46.05 -14.41 -2.25
C ILE A 787 44.53 -14.43 -2.42
N THR A 788 43.78 -15.05 -1.49
CA THR A 788 42.32 -14.89 -1.44
C THR A 788 41.95 -13.48 -0.98
N THR A 789 40.81 -12.97 -1.43
CA THR A 789 40.22 -11.73 -0.92
C THR A 789 39.32 -11.98 0.28
N ASP A 790 38.81 -10.91 0.91
CA ASP A 790 37.98 -11.03 2.13
C ASP A 790 36.70 -11.85 1.92
N GLU A 791 36.10 -11.79 0.72
CA GLU A 791 34.91 -12.55 0.31
C GLU A 791 35.25 -13.91 -0.34
N GLY A 792 36.52 -14.17 -0.65
CA GLY A 792 36.94 -15.39 -1.34
C GLY A 792 37.46 -16.46 -0.38
N GLU A 793 37.31 -17.73 -0.75
CA GLU A 793 37.72 -18.85 0.10
C GLU A 793 38.93 -19.64 -0.45
N PHE A 794 39.68 -20.27 0.47
CA PHE A 794 40.71 -21.25 0.14
C PHE A 794 40.20 -22.67 0.38
N HIS A 795 40.11 -23.46 -0.69
CA HIS A 795 39.76 -24.87 -0.66
C HIS A 795 41.01 -25.73 -0.83
N MET A 796 41.12 -26.78 -0.02
CA MET A 796 42.19 -27.77 -0.10
C MET A 796 41.55 -29.12 -0.38
N ILE A 797 41.97 -29.77 -1.46
CA ILE A 797 41.48 -31.10 -1.86
C ILE A 797 42.64 -32.07 -2.01
N ASP A 798 42.40 -33.33 -1.67
CA ASP A 798 43.45 -34.36 -1.65
C ASP A 798 43.68 -34.94 -3.07
N ASN A 799 42.65 -34.94 -3.92
CA ASN A 799 42.69 -35.49 -5.27
C ASN A 799 41.74 -34.75 -6.22
N ALA A 800 41.93 -34.94 -7.53
CA ALA A 800 41.22 -34.20 -8.56
C ALA A 800 39.73 -34.56 -8.72
N GLU A 801 39.23 -35.63 -8.11
CA GLU A 801 37.81 -36.01 -8.19
C GLU A 801 36.92 -35.04 -7.39
N GLU A 802 37.47 -34.39 -6.38
CA GLU A 802 36.78 -33.39 -5.55
C GLU A 802 36.63 -32.04 -6.27
N LEU A 803 37.27 -31.85 -7.44
CA LEU A 803 37.20 -30.58 -8.17
C LEU A 803 35.80 -30.24 -8.66
N GLU A 804 35.01 -31.24 -9.04
CA GLU A 804 33.62 -31.04 -9.50
C GLU A 804 32.78 -30.41 -8.38
N GLU A 805 32.81 -31.00 -7.18
CA GLU A 805 32.06 -30.51 -6.01
C GLU A 805 32.52 -29.12 -5.57
N ILE A 806 33.83 -28.84 -5.59
CA ILE A 806 34.35 -27.51 -5.20
C ILE A 806 33.99 -26.44 -6.22
N PHE A 807 34.12 -26.71 -7.52
CA PHE A 807 33.72 -25.73 -8.55
C PHE A 807 32.21 -25.51 -8.56
N GLU A 808 31.40 -26.54 -8.39
CA GLU A 808 29.94 -26.42 -8.26
C GLU A 808 29.56 -25.63 -7.01
N GLY A 809 30.22 -25.87 -5.87
CA GLY A 809 30.02 -25.08 -4.64
C GLY A 809 30.32 -23.60 -4.84
N ILE A 810 31.49 -23.26 -5.41
CA ILE A 810 31.83 -21.87 -5.72
C ILE A 810 30.83 -21.28 -6.73
N ALA A 811 30.41 -22.04 -7.74
CA ALA A 811 29.41 -21.59 -8.70
C ALA A 811 28.10 -21.24 -8.01
N ASN A 812 27.60 -22.09 -7.11
CA ASN A 812 26.39 -21.82 -6.35
C ASN A 812 26.55 -20.58 -5.47
N ASP A 813 27.67 -20.46 -4.74
CA ASP A 813 27.93 -19.29 -3.89
C ASP A 813 27.92 -17.96 -4.66
N VAL A 814 28.42 -17.95 -5.91
CA VAL A 814 28.51 -16.72 -6.72
C VAL A 814 27.37 -16.55 -7.72
N ILE A 815 26.52 -17.57 -7.92
CA ILE A 815 25.40 -17.55 -8.86
C ILE A 815 24.05 -17.50 -8.15
N GLU A 816 23.91 -18.07 -6.95
CA GLU A 816 22.66 -18.19 -6.17
C GLU A 816 22.46 -17.05 -5.13
N GLU A 817 22.90 -15.81 -5.40
CA GLU A 817 22.41 -14.69 -4.59
C GLU A 817 20.89 -14.50 -4.81
N GLU A 818 20.08 -14.96 -3.85
CA GLU A 818 18.63 -14.75 -3.83
C GLU A 818 18.32 -13.27 -3.54
N ALA A 819 17.60 -12.61 -4.46
CA ALA A 819 16.92 -11.35 -4.14
C ALA A 819 15.46 -11.64 -3.77
N ASP A 820 15.08 -11.30 -2.53
CA ASP A 820 13.67 -11.30 -2.16
C ASP A 820 13.05 -9.98 -2.64
N VAL A 821 12.15 -10.04 -3.64
CA VAL A 821 11.36 -8.88 -4.08
C VAL A 821 10.03 -8.91 -3.35
N THR A 822 9.97 -8.21 -2.21
CA THR A 822 8.76 -8.19 -1.39
C THR A 822 7.86 -7.06 -1.85
N PHE A 823 6.62 -7.37 -2.28
CA PHE A 823 5.59 -6.38 -2.54
C PHE A 823 4.67 -6.28 -1.32
N GLU A 824 4.89 -5.28 -0.50
CA GLU A 824 3.94 -4.99 0.57
C GLU A 824 2.82 -4.10 0.03
N ALA A 825 1.77 -4.73 -0.51
CA ALA A 825 0.45 -4.09 -0.59
C ALA A 825 -0.19 -4.13 0.81
N ALA A 826 0.40 -3.40 1.75
CA ALA A 826 0.00 -3.36 3.14
C ALA A 826 -1.13 -2.36 3.37
N MET A 827 -2.23 -2.87 3.92
CA MET A 827 -3.25 -2.04 4.57
C MET A 827 -2.91 -1.92 6.04
N GLU A 828 -2.39 -0.78 6.45
CA GLU A 828 -2.45 -0.39 7.85
C GLU A 828 -3.74 0.40 8.09
N PRO A 829 -4.74 -0.14 8.80
CA PRO A 829 -5.80 0.71 9.33
C PRO A 829 -5.17 1.68 10.32
N GLN A 830 -5.22 2.99 10.04
CA GLN A 830 -4.89 4.00 11.05
C GLN A 830 -5.85 3.82 12.23
N ILE A 831 -5.28 3.50 13.39
CA ILE A 831 -6.00 3.36 14.65
C ILE A 831 -6.18 4.76 15.23
N ASP A 832 -7.11 5.54 14.68
CA ASP A 832 -7.63 6.72 15.40
C ASP A 832 -9.11 7.05 15.16
N GLY A 833 -9.92 6.10 14.67
CA GLY A 833 -11.38 6.15 14.87
C GLY A 833 -12.12 7.34 14.25
N SER A 834 -11.50 8.02 13.30
CA SER A 834 -12.10 9.08 12.49
C SER A 834 -11.60 8.90 11.06
N SER A 835 -12.53 8.74 10.11
CA SER A 835 -12.32 8.72 8.65
C SER A 835 -11.99 7.37 7.97
N ASN A 836 -12.50 7.24 6.75
CA ASN A 836 -12.40 6.11 5.82
C ASN A 836 -10.99 5.98 5.20
N GLU A 837 -9.93 6.15 5.99
CA GLU A 837 -8.54 6.13 5.52
C GLU A 837 -8.09 4.69 5.22
N TYR A 838 -8.39 4.24 4.01
CA TYR A 838 -7.72 3.08 3.41
C TYR A 838 -6.44 3.56 2.74
N VAL A 839 -5.30 3.52 3.43
CA VAL A 839 -4.01 3.77 2.80
C VAL A 839 -3.57 2.51 2.08
N LEU A 840 -3.43 2.59 0.75
CA LEU A 840 -2.77 1.57 -0.05
C LEU A 840 -1.33 2.04 -0.23
N ASN A 841 -0.39 1.43 0.50
CA ASN A 841 1.01 1.58 0.17
C ASN A 841 1.42 0.41 -0.73
N VAL A 842 2.06 0.69 -1.86
CA VAL A 842 2.61 -0.33 -2.74
C VAL A 842 4.06 0.03 -2.98
N ASP A 843 4.93 -0.54 -2.15
CA ASP A 843 6.37 -0.34 -2.22
C ASP A 843 7.04 -1.61 -2.74
N GLU A 844 7.94 -1.44 -3.71
CA GLU A 844 8.86 -2.48 -4.16
C GLU A 844 10.11 -2.44 -3.27
N HIS A 845 10.32 -3.52 -2.52
CA HIS A 845 11.53 -3.68 -1.70
C HIS A 845 12.39 -4.81 -2.23
N HIS A 846 13.56 -4.45 -2.77
CA HIS A 846 14.64 -5.40 -2.99
C HIS A 846 15.32 -5.69 -1.66
N VAL A 847 15.17 -6.91 -1.15
CA VAL A 847 15.84 -7.38 0.06
C VAL A 847 16.97 -8.31 -0.36
N THR A 848 18.20 -7.83 -0.25
CA THR A 848 19.40 -8.67 -0.31
C THR A 848 19.55 -9.40 1.03
N ILE A 849 19.50 -10.72 1.02
CA ILE A 849 19.76 -11.52 2.23
C ILE A 849 21.27 -11.77 2.27
N GLU A 850 21.98 -11.11 3.19
CA GLU A 850 23.34 -11.50 3.55
C GLU A 850 23.27 -12.74 4.47
N ASP A 851 23.91 -13.85 4.06
CA ASP A 851 24.03 -15.08 4.86
C ASP A 851 25.12 -15.02 5.96
#